data_AF-A0A939UBL1-F1
#
_entry.id   AF-A0A939UBL1-F1
#
_cell.length_a   1.000
_cell.length_b   1.000
_cell.length_c   1.000
_cell.angle_alpha   90.00
_cell.angle_beta   90.00
_cell.angle_gamma   90.00
#
_symmetry.space_group_name_H-M   'P 1'
#
loop_
_entity.id
_entity.type
_entity.pdbx_description
1 polymer ?
#
loop_
_entity_poly.entity_id
_entity_poly.type
_entity_poly.pdbx_seq_one_letter_code
_entity_poly.pdbx_strand_id
1 'polypeptide(L)'
;MFDYIRLHQLNIMLVLSSICILLAFFACITKSISIKKRIGLLLTESSAAIMLLADRLAYIYRGNTSELGWYMVRISNFLVFFFTLFVIYAFNIYLEDLFTTKSTSKTIPKRLRIIGILIAVGILMLIISQFTGWYYYFDETNHYVRGPLFIICYIVPLVTLAIQLSSIFDLYYHLSRVVRISLLFFTTIPIVASIGQIFTYGISLTNISIVGAAVLLYIFALVDINNTAERANQLEIEYLKKSQHSAQKLFEQTAKALVNAIDAKDKYTHGHSSRVGEYSRKIAQLLGKSEKECQEIYYAALLHDVGKIGISNEIINKEGKLSDAEYEAIKKHTVMGNQILSSISEYPYLSIGANHHHERYDGKGYPEKLKGEDIPEIARIVAVADAYDAMTSKRSYRDPIPQQKVREEFVKGSGAQFDPEIAKIMLHLIDLDSEYSMKEKQDVKELAGTDELECNKYRDAVSEGILLYRVPMRLHLKSTFHEGAKPEASIPSFIIFDSLDGRIHDEGQLAKELNYYEYAQVRFDGTVQNVGARDIQVKTLPFDITASGIAKKHDYAEYDVEAVKVKDHVLIKILDGKHTIYVTIALPDNSRYAYLSLTGENCFIHDVIINKTGSAVTEDYIPRIAPEVSYITEPAGDIPNVQVDGYRTAAAEGILISDGMELSFHSKSLPTARLVWHCPFLAVYSSKDGKLNGPDFMEYALIRFDGENWEAADGVENKLVVVKNDGFTGWDVWKVMNRIGFDSKVFIQRKANVITVTTENGGISIKNTTTLDQDIKDVYVALTGDQCALTNIRIKR
;
A
#
# COMPACT_ATOMS: atom_id res chain seq x y z
N MET A 1 -16.40 -48.40 46.90
CA MET A 1 -15.75 -48.43 45.56
C MET A 1 -15.63 -49.85 45.00
N PHE A 2 -14.98 -50.79 45.69
CA PHE A 2 -14.84 -52.16 45.21
C PHE A 2 -16.17 -52.91 45.02
N ASP A 3 -17.15 -52.67 45.89
CA ASP A 3 -18.49 -53.29 45.74
C ASP A 3 -19.25 -52.78 44.51
N TYR A 4 -19.08 -51.49 44.16
CA TYR A 4 -19.62 -50.91 42.93
C TYR A 4 -19.00 -51.55 41.69
N ILE A 5 -17.66 -51.71 41.68
CA ILE A 5 -16.96 -52.39 40.58
C ILE A 5 -17.43 -53.85 40.50
N ARG A 6 -17.56 -54.55 41.63
CA ARG A 6 -18.02 -55.95 41.65
C ARG A 6 -19.41 -56.10 41.04
N LEU A 7 -20.33 -55.16 41.33
CA LEU A 7 -21.69 -55.16 40.80
C LEU A 7 -21.76 -54.85 39.30
N HIS A 8 -20.89 -53.96 38.80
CA HIS A 8 -20.98 -53.45 37.42
C HIS A 8 -19.85 -53.93 36.49
N GLN A 9 -18.91 -54.77 36.95
CA GLN A 9 -17.73 -55.17 36.16
C GLN A 9 -18.09 -55.77 34.80
N LEU A 10 -19.14 -56.58 34.70
CA LEU A 10 -19.54 -57.20 33.42
C LEU A 10 -19.99 -56.18 32.38
N ASN A 11 -20.62 -55.08 32.82
CA ASN A 11 -21.03 -53.98 31.96
C ASN A 11 -19.82 -53.12 31.58
N ILE A 12 -18.94 -52.84 32.55
CA ILE A 12 -17.67 -52.12 32.30
C ILE A 12 -16.81 -52.88 31.27
N MET A 13 -16.70 -54.19 31.42
CA MET A 13 -15.98 -55.06 30.49
C MET A 13 -16.55 -55.00 29.07
N LEU A 14 -17.88 -55.04 28.94
CA LEU A 14 -18.55 -54.95 27.64
C LEU A 14 -18.34 -53.59 26.97
N VAL A 15 -18.45 -52.49 27.73
CA VAL A 15 -18.24 -51.14 27.21
C VAL A 15 -16.79 -50.95 26.77
N LEU A 16 -15.82 -51.29 27.61
CA LEU A 16 -14.40 -51.12 27.30
C LEU A 16 -13.95 -51.99 26.11
N SER A 17 -14.40 -53.24 26.04
CA SER A 17 -14.10 -54.10 24.87
C SER A 17 -14.71 -53.56 23.58
N SER A 18 -15.92 -53.00 23.63
CA SER A 18 -16.55 -52.35 22.48
C SER A 18 -15.77 -51.11 22.02
N ILE A 19 -15.27 -50.30 22.97
CA ILE A 19 -14.38 -49.16 22.66
C ILE A 19 -13.10 -49.66 21.98
N CYS A 20 -12.43 -50.66 22.53
CA CYS A 20 -11.21 -51.20 21.93
C CYS A 20 -11.42 -51.78 20.53
N ILE A 21 -12.56 -52.44 20.26
CA ILE A 21 -12.91 -52.90 18.90
C ILE A 21 -13.01 -51.71 17.94
N LEU A 22 -13.68 -50.63 18.36
CA LEU A 22 -13.80 -49.41 17.57
C LEU A 22 -12.43 -48.75 17.33
N LEU A 23 -11.59 -48.65 18.36
CA LEU A 23 -10.24 -48.08 18.23
C LEU A 23 -9.33 -48.94 17.37
N ALA A 24 -9.43 -50.27 17.44
CA ALA A 24 -8.73 -51.20 16.55
C ALA A 24 -9.16 -50.99 15.09
N PHE A 25 -10.45 -50.81 14.82
CA PHE A 25 -10.94 -50.46 13.50
C PHE A 25 -10.34 -49.12 13.01
N PHE A 26 -10.34 -48.08 13.85
CA PHE A 26 -9.72 -46.81 13.50
C PHE A 26 -8.20 -46.95 13.26
N ALA A 27 -7.49 -47.74 14.07
CA ALA A 27 -6.07 -48.02 13.88
C ALA A 27 -5.79 -48.64 12.50
N CYS A 28 -6.69 -49.52 12.03
CA CYS A 28 -6.56 -50.19 10.73
C CYS A 28 -6.61 -49.19 9.56
N ILE A 29 -7.49 -48.21 9.63
CA ILE A 29 -7.70 -47.23 8.54
C ILE A 29 -6.74 -46.04 8.59
N THR A 30 -6.07 -45.79 9.71
CA THR A 30 -5.11 -44.68 9.85
C THR A 30 -3.91 -44.87 8.91
N LYS A 31 -3.73 -43.95 7.97
CA LYS A 31 -2.61 -43.93 7.01
C LYS A 31 -1.47 -42.98 7.37
N SER A 32 -1.69 -42.08 8.34
CA SER A 32 -0.78 -40.99 8.71
C SER A 32 0.38 -41.39 9.65
N ILE A 33 0.58 -42.69 9.92
CA ILE A 33 1.60 -43.18 10.85
C ILE A 33 2.42 -44.35 10.28
N SER A 34 3.58 -44.62 10.88
CA SER A 34 4.43 -45.74 10.50
C SER A 34 3.69 -47.07 10.61
N ILE A 35 4.05 -48.01 9.72
CA ILE A 35 3.46 -49.35 9.70
C ILE A 35 3.60 -50.06 11.05
N LYS A 36 4.74 -49.88 11.73
CA LYS A 36 5.03 -50.51 13.03
C LYS A 36 4.19 -49.90 14.15
N LYS A 37 4.10 -48.57 14.24
CA LYS A 37 3.24 -47.88 15.22
C LYS A 37 1.78 -48.28 15.04
N ARG A 38 1.32 -48.35 13.80
CA ARG A 38 -0.04 -48.78 13.44
C ARG A 38 -0.33 -50.21 13.89
N ILE A 39 0.57 -51.14 13.56
CA ILE A 39 0.45 -52.54 13.98
C ILE A 39 0.47 -52.65 15.51
N GLY A 40 1.37 -51.94 16.19
CA GLY A 40 1.43 -51.92 17.65
C GLY A 40 0.12 -51.48 18.30
N LEU A 41 -0.47 -50.36 17.85
CA LEU A 41 -1.77 -49.88 18.34
C LEU A 41 -2.90 -50.85 18.01
N LEU A 42 -2.98 -51.32 16.77
CA LEU A 42 -4.00 -52.29 16.32
C LEU A 42 -3.98 -53.58 17.15
N LEU A 43 -2.78 -54.15 17.36
CA LEU A 43 -2.62 -55.36 18.14
C LEU A 43 -2.92 -55.12 19.63
N THR A 44 -2.57 -53.96 20.17
CA THR A 44 -2.85 -53.61 21.57
C THR A 44 -4.37 -53.55 21.80
N GLU A 45 -5.10 -52.81 20.96
CA GLU A 45 -6.54 -52.64 21.08
C GLU A 45 -7.32 -53.94 20.82
N SER A 46 -7.02 -54.64 19.73
CA SER A 46 -7.70 -55.90 19.39
C SER A 46 -7.49 -56.97 20.46
N SER A 47 -6.28 -57.07 21.01
CA SER A 47 -5.95 -58.04 22.05
C SER A 47 -6.55 -57.67 23.40
N ALA A 48 -6.58 -56.38 23.75
CA ALA A 48 -7.25 -55.87 24.95
C ALA A 48 -8.76 -56.17 24.89
N ALA A 49 -9.39 -56.00 23.73
CA ALA A 49 -10.80 -56.35 23.53
C ALA A 49 -11.06 -57.84 23.75
N ILE A 50 -10.27 -58.72 23.11
CA ILE A 50 -10.43 -60.18 23.24
C ILE A 50 -10.18 -60.63 24.69
N MET A 51 -9.14 -60.09 25.34
CA MET A 51 -8.83 -60.36 26.74
C MET A 51 -10.05 -60.08 27.64
N LEU A 52 -10.66 -58.90 27.50
CA LEU A 52 -11.74 -58.45 28.37
C LEU A 52 -13.07 -59.14 28.07
N LEU A 53 -13.32 -59.52 26.81
CA LEU A 53 -14.45 -60.37 26.43
C LEU A 53 -14.29 -61.78 26.99
N ALA A 54 -13.09 -62.36 26.89
CA ALA A 54 -12.79 -63.66 27.48
C ALA A 54 -12.99 -63.64 28.99
N ASP A 55 -12.49 -62.60 29.67
CA ASP A 55 -12.67 -62.39 31.11
C ASP A 55 -14.14 -62.31 31.48
N ARG A 56 -14.92 -61.50 30.75
CA ARG A 56 -16.37 -61.40 30.95
C ARG A 56 -17.07 -62.75 30.82
N LEU A 57 -16.68 -63.57 29.84
CA LEU A 57 -17.23 -64.92 29.64
C LEU A 57 -16.83 -65.86 30.79
N ALA A 58 -15.60 -65.76 31.32
CA ALA A 58 -15.17 -66.54 32.48
C ALA A 58 -16.06 -66.28 33.70
N TYR A 59 -16.47 -65.03 33.92
CA TYR A 59 -17.39 -64.67 35.01
C TYR A 59 -18.84 -65.12 34.76
N ILE A 60 -19.34 -65.03 33.52
CA ILE A 60 -20.73 -65.42 33.17
C ILE A 60 -20.94 -66.93 33.33
N TYR A 61 -19.97 -67.74 32.91
CA TYR A 61 -20.09 -69.20 32.95
C TYR A 61 -19.53 -69.81 34.25
N ARG A 62 -19.07 -68.99 35.20
CA ARG A 62 -18.57 -69.46 36.49
C ARG A 62 -19.67 -70.24 37.23
N GLY A 63 -19.35 -71.45 37.68
CA GLY A 63 -20.32 -72.29 38.39
C GLY A 63 -21.34 -73.00 37.50
N ASN A 64 -21.31 -72.81 36.17
CA ASN A 64 -22.18 -73.50 35.23
C ASN A 64 -21.59 -74.86 34.87
N THR A 65 -22.27 -75.95 35.25
CA THR A 65 -21.83 -77.34 35.05
C THR A 65 -22.30 -77.95 33.72
N SER A 66 -22.99 -77.21 32.86
CA SER A 66 -23.30 -77.66 31.49
C SER A 66 -22.04 -77.90 30.67
N GLU A 67 -22.14 -78.73 29.62
CA GLU A 67 -21.01 -78.96 28.69
C GLU A 67 -20.45 -77.65 28.13
N LEU A 68 -21.33 -76.72 27.74
CA LEU A 68 -20.92 -75.41 27.25
C LEU A 68 -20.24 -74.57 28.34
N GLY A 69 -20.75 -74.58 29.58
CA GLY A 69 -20.10 -73.92 30.72
C GLY A 69 -18.71 -74.48 31.04
N TRP A 70 -18.53 -75.79 30.90
CA TRP A 70 -17.25 -76.47 31.11
C TRP A 70 -16.16 -75.99 30.14
N TYR A 71 -16.49 -75.90 28.84
CA TYR A 71 -15.55 -75.43 27.80
C TYR A 71 -15.29 -73.94 27.93
N MET A 72 -16.35 -73.13 28.10
CA MET A 72 -16.23 -71.66 28.12
C MET A 72 -15.33 -71.18 29.24
N VAL A 73 -15.48 -71.69 30.46
CA VAL A 73 -14.66 -71.25 31.60
C VAL A 73 -13.16 -71.57 31.38
N ARG A 74 -12.82 -72.72 30.81
CA ARG A 74 -11.42 -73.12 30.53
C ARG A 74 -10.81 -72.26 29.42
N ILE A 75 -11.49 -72.17 28.29
CA ILE A 75 -11.03 -71.39 27.13
C ILE A 75 -10.89 -69.91 27.53
N SER A 76 -11.90 -69.34 28.17
CA SER A 76 -11.88 -67.95 28.61
C SER A 76 -10.72 -67.64 29.56
N ASN A 77 -10.50 -68.44 30.60
CA ASN A 77 -9.39 -68.21 31.54
C ASN A 77 -8.02 -68.34 30.84
N PHE A 78 -7.85 -69.31 29.93
CA PHE A 78 -6.64 -69.42 29.12
C PHE A 78 -6.41 -68.16 28.27
N LEU A 79 -7.45 -67.70 27.56
CA LEU A 79 -7.38 -66.51 26.71
C LEU A 79 -7.09 -65.24 27.51
N VAL A 80 -7.61 -65.11 28.74
CA VAL A 80 -7.28 -63.98 29.62
C VAL A 80 -5.78 -63.88 29.85
N PHE A 81 -5.15 -64.93 30.39
CA PHE A 81 -3.70 -64.90 30.67
C PHE A 81 -2.85 -64.78 29.39
N PHE A 82 -3.27 -65.44 28.30
CA PHE A 82 -2.59 -65.35 27.02
C PHE A 82 -2.60 -63.91 26.48
N PHE A 83 -3.78 -63.28 26.44
CA PHE A 83 -3.90 -61.92 25.91
C PHE A 83 -3.39 -60.84 26.86
N THR A 84 -3.29 -61.09 28.18
CA THR A 84 -2.53 -60.21 29.08
C THR A 84 -1.07 -60.08 28.64
N LEU A 85 -0.41 -61.21 28.35
CA LEU A 85 0.96 -61.21 27.86
C LEU A 85 1.06 -60.62 26.44
N PHE A 86 0.07 -60.91 25.59
CA PHE A 86 0.07 -60.43 24.21
C PHE A 86 -0.18 -58.91 24.11
N VAL A 87 -1.00 -58.31 24.97
CA VAL A 87 -1.17 -56.85 25.04
C VAL A 87 0.15 -56.17 25.40
N ILE A 88 0.91 -56.73 26.36
CA ILE A 88 2.24 -56.23 26.74
C ILE A 88 3.24 -56.37 25.58
N TYR A 89 3.16 -57.48 24.82
CA TYR A 89 3.94 -57.68 23.61
C TYR A 89 3.60 -56.65 22.52
N ALA A 90 2.32 -56.42 22.25
CA ALA A 90 1.85 -55.44 21.28
C ALA A 90 2.31 -54.01 21.63
N PHE A 91 2.26 -53.66 22.92
CA PHE A 91 2.83 -52.41 23.43
C PHE A 91 4.36 -52.35 23.27
N ASN A 92 5.07 -53.47 23.38
CA ASN A 92 6.50 -53.53 23.10
C ASN A 92 6.82 -53.13 21.65
N ILE A 93 6.02 -53.58 20.67
CA ILE A 93 6.15 -53.17 19.26
C ILE A 93 5.97 -51.66 19.10
N TYR A 94 5.00 -51.07 19.83
CA TYR A 94 4.79 -49.62 19.84
C TYR A 94 6.00 -48.87 20.42
N LEU A 95 6.57 -49.35 21.53
CA LEU A 95 7.78 -48.76 22.11
C LEU A 95 9.00 -48.88 21.18
N GLU A 96 9.18 -50.01 20.51
CA GLU A 96 10.27 -50.20 19.54
C GLU A 96 10.19 -49.16 18.41
N ASP A 97 8.99 -48.88 17.89
CA ASP A 97 8.78 -47.83 16.88
C ASP A 97 9.20 -46.44 17.42
N LEU A 98 8.78 -46.09 18.65
CA LEU A 98 9.17 -44.83 19.28
C LEU A 98 10.68 -44.70 19.46
N PHE A 99 11.38 -45.78 19.80
CA PHE A 99 12.84 -45.76 19.86
C PHE A 99 13.48 -45.54 18.49
N THR A 100 12.95 -46.15 17.43
CA THR A 100 13.49 -45.94 16.07
C THR A 100 13.19 -44.56 15.49
N THR A 101 12.10 -43.92 15.92
CA THR A 101 11.64 -42.64 15.35
C THR A 101 12.03 -41.42 16.18
N LYS A 102 12.06 -41.52 17.51
CA LYS A 102 12.24 -40.39 18.43
C LYS A 102 13.55 -40.42 19.23
N SER A 103 14.23 -41.56 19.34
CA SER A 103 15.51 -41.63 20.05
C SER A 103 16.66 -41.05 19.22
N THR A 104 17.60 -40.38 19.89
CA THR A 104 18.86 -39.89 19.29
C THR A 104 19.68 -41.01 18.63
N SER A 105 19.72 -42.20 19.25
CA SER A 105 20.51 -43.33 18.74
C SER A 105 19.78 -44.14 17.67
N LYS A 106 18.46 -43.95 17.50
CA LYS A 106 17.57 -44.72 16.61
C LYS A 106 17.74 -46.26 16.70
N THR A 107 18.21 -46.77 17.83
CA THR A 107 18.44 -48.20 18.07
C THR A 107 17.51 -48.72 19.15
N ILE A 108 17.11 -50.00 19.02
CA ILE A 108 16.22 -50.66 19.99
C ILE A 108 17.07 -51.14 21.18
N PRO A 109 16.75 -50.74 22.43
CA PRO A 109 17.45 -51.20 23.62
C PRO A 109 17.42 -52.72 23.77
N LYS A 110 18.53 -53.32 24.23
CA LYS A 110 18.61 -54.77 24.48
C LYS A 110 17.51 -55.27 25.44
N ARG A 111 17.14 -54.44 26.44
CA ARG A 111 16.07 -54.74 27.41
C ARG A 111 14.69 -54.93 26.76
N LEU A 112 14.37 -54.23 25.67
CA LEU A 112 13.11 -54.46 24.93
C LEU A 112 13.14 -55.77 24.14
N ARG A 113 14.30 -56.20 23.65
CA ARG A 113 14.44 -57.50 22.97
C ARG A 113 14.28 -58.68 23.94
N ILE A 114 14.73 -58.51 25.19
CA ILE A 114 14.60 -59.53 26.24
C ILE A 114 13.13 -59.78 26.61
N ILE A 115 12.26 -58.77 26.49
CA ILE A 115 10.82 -58.91 26.77
C ILE A 115 10.18 -59.99 25.90
N GLY A 116 10.54 -60.09 24.62
CA GLY A 116 10.01 -61.13 23.75
C GLY A 116 10.29 -62.56 24.26
N ILE A 117 11.48 -62.77 24.83
CA ILE A 117 11.88 -64.05 25.45
C ILE A 117 11.06 -64.30 26.72
N LEU A 118 10.93 -63.30 27.60
CA LEU A 118 10.15 -63.42 28.84
C LEU A 118 8.68 -63.74 28.56
N ILE A 119 8.09 -63.11 27.55
CA ILE A 119 6.70 -63.37 27.14
C ILE A 119 6.56 -64.79 26.57
N ALA A 120 7.50 -65.25 25.74
CA ALA A 120 7.48 -66.62 25.22
C ALA A 120 7.57 -67.67 26.33
N VAL A 121 8.44 -67.46 27.33
CA VAL A 121 8.52 -68.32 28.53
C VAL A 121 7.22 -68.28 29.33
N GLY A 122 6.61 -67.10 29.50
CA GLY A 122 5.31 -66.95 30.17
C GLY A 122 4.19 -67.74 29.49
N ILE A 123 4.12 -67.69 28.15
CA ILE A 123 3.15 -68.45 27.36
C ILE A 123 3.40 -69.95 27.49
N LEU A 124 4.66 -70.40 27.43
CA LEU A 124 5.01 -71.81 27.62
C LEU A 124 4.56 -72.33 29.00
N MET A 125 4.82 -71.57 30.05
CA MET A 125 4.39 -71.91 31.40
C MET A 125 2.86 -71.94 31.54
N LEU A 126 2.15 -71.02 30.87
CA LEU A 126 0.68 -71.02 30.81
C LEU A 126 0.14 -72.29 30.15
N ILE A 127 0.77 -72.75 29.07
CA ILE A 127 0.40 -74.00 28.37
C ILE A 127 0.65 -75.21 29.28
N ILE A 128 1.82 -75.31 29.90
CA ILE A 128 2.14 -76.40 30.85
C ILE A 128 1.12 -76.43 31.99
N SER A 129 0.74 -75.26 32.50
CA SER A 129 -0.25 -75.14 33.57
C SER A 129 -1.62 -75.74 33.22
N GLN A 130 -1.99 -75.85 31.93
CA GLN A 130 -3.27 -76.46 31.55
C GLN A 130 -3.33 -77.95 31.87
N PHE A 131 -2.17 -78.61 31.94
CA PHE A 131 -2.06 -80.04 32.23
C PHE A 131 -1.68 -80.31 33.68
N THR A 132 -1.00 -79.38 34.35
CA THR A 132 -0.46 -79.57 35.71
C THR A 132 -1.27 -78.90 36.80
N GLY A 133 -2.18 -77.98 36.46
CA GLY A 133 -2.94 -77.19 37.43
C GLY A 133 -2.09 -76.16 38.21
N TRP A 134 -0.89 -75.84 37.73
CA TRP A 134 0.06 -74.99 38.45
C TRP A 134 -0.42 -73.55 38.70
N TYR A 135 -1.00 -72.90 37.70
CA TYR A 135 -1.56 -71.55 37.84
C TYR A 135 -2.98 -71.57 38.36
N TYR A 136 -3.82 -72.45 37.80
CA TYR A 136 -5.21 -72.61 38.21
C TYR A 136 -5.73 -73.98 37.82
N TYR A 137 -6.81 -74.38 38.48
CA TYR A 137 -7.64 -75.52 38.12
C TYR A 137 -9.11 -75.20 38.42
N PHE A 138 -10.02 -76.10 38.05
CA PHE A 138 -11.45 -75.94 38.31
C PHE A 138 -11.93 -77.08 39.19
N ASP A 139 -12.72 -76.75 40.20
CA ASP A 139 -13.35 -77.76 41.07
C ASP A 139 -14.53 -78.46 40.37
N GLU A 140 -15.12 -79.43 41.05
CA GLU A 140 -16.26 -80.24 40.57
C GLU A 140 -17.50 -79.38 40.23
N THR A 141 -17.59 -78.19 40.80
CA THR A 141 -18.67 -77.22 40.56
C THR A 141 -18.31 -76.19 39.49
N ASN A 142 -17.23 -76.40 38.74
CA ASN A 142 -16.73 -75.50 37.71
C ASN A 142 -16.37 -74.09 38.24
N HIS A 143 -15.91 -73.99 39.49
CA HIS A 143 -15.37 -72.75 40.04
C HIS A 143 -13.86 -72.70 39.87
N TYR A 144 -13.36 -71.53 39.50
CA TYR A 144 -11.93 -71.23 39.39
C TYR A 144 -11.25 -71.29 40.77
N VAL A 145 -10.20 -72.11 40.86
CA VAL A 145 -9.34 -72.22 42.05
C VAL A 145 -7.89 -71.91 41.67
N ARG A 146 -7.21 -71.14 42.53
CA ARG A 146 -5.80 -70.78 42.34
C ARG A 146 -4.90 -71.99 42.60
N GLY A 147 -4.03 -72.29 41.66
CA GLY A 147 -3.02 -73.34 41.80
C GLY A 147 -1.83 -72.93 42.69
N PRO A 148 -0.92 -73.85 43.03
CA PRO A 148 0.19 -73.59 43.94
C PRO A 148 1.20 -72.56 43.41
N LEU A 149 1.31 -72.39 42.09
CA LEU A 149 2.23 -71.47 41.42
C LEU A 149 1.50 -70.27 40.77
N PHE A 150 0.27 -69.96 41.18
CA PHE A 150 -0.51 -68.87 40.57
C PHE A 150 0.20 -67.52 40.62
N ILE A 151 1.07 -67.25 41.60
CA ILE A 151 1.77 -65.97 41.71
C ILE A 151 2.68 -65.72 40.49
N ILE A 152 3.24 -66.77 39.89
CA ILE A 152 4.15 -66.66 38.73
C ILE A 152 3.43 -65.99 37.54
N CYS A 153 2.12 -66.23 37.36
CA CYS A 153 1.37 -65.63 36.25
C CYS A 153 1.17 -64.12 36.42
N TYR A 154 1.33 -63.57 37.63
CA TYR A 154 1.33 -62.12 37.89
C TYR A 154 2.75 -61.52 37.86
N ILE A 155 3.77 -62.29 38.26
CA ILE A 155 5.17 -61.82 38.26
C ILE A 155 5.66 -61.53 36.84
N VAL A 156 5.39 -62.41 35.86
CA VAL A 156 5.92 -62.24 34.50
C VAL A 156 5.38 -60.95 33.83
N PRO A 157 4.06 -60.67 33.82
CA PRO A 157 3.53 -59.38 33.38
C PRO A 157 4.09 -58.16 34.15
N LEU A 158 4.24 -58.29 35.48
CA LEU A 158 4.75 -57.20 36.32
C LEU A 158 6.20 -56.84 35.99
N VAL A 159 7.08 -57.85 35.86
CA VAL A 159 8.49 -57.67 35.52
C VAL A 159 8.64 -57.10 34.11
N THR A 160 7.84 -57.58 33.15
CA THR A 160 7.88 -57.05 31.77
C THR A 160 7.45 -55.58 31.71
N LEU A 161 6.36 -55.19 32.39
CA LEU A 161 5.95 -53.78 32.51
C LEU A 161 7.00 -52.91 33.22
N ALA A 162 7.68 -53.43 34.24
CA ALA A 162 8.77 -52.72 34.92
C ALA A 162 9.98 -52.49 33.99
N ILE A 163 10.34 -53.47 33.16
CA ILE A 163 11.39 -53.32 32.13
C ILE A 163 10.96 -52.29 31.07
N GLN A 164 9.71 -52.30 30.63
CA GLN A 164 9.17 -51.31 29.70
C GLN A 164 9.17 -49.90 30.31
N LEU A 165 8.79 -49.76 31.58
CA LEU A 165 8.85 -48.50 32.32
C LEU A 165 10.30 -47.97 32.40
N SER A 166 11.25 -48.84 32.74
CA SER A 166 12.68 -48.49 32.69
C SER A 166 13.11 -48.03 31.30
N SER A 167 12.47 -48.57 30.26
CA SER A 167 12.73 -48.17 28.88
C SER A 167 12.18 -46.80 28.52
N ILE A 168 10.98 -46.48 28.99
CA ILE A 168 10.34 -45.20 28.77
C ILE A 168 11.15 -44.03 29.37
N PHE A 169 11.84 -44.25 30.50
CA PHE A 169 12.70 -43.22 31.11
C PHE A 169 13.83 -42.76 30.18
N ASP A 170 14.42 -43.65 29.37
CA ASP A 170 15.45 -43.25 28.39
C ASP A 170 14.87 -42.38 27.26
N LEU A 171 13.57 -42.50 26.96
CA LEU A 171 12.87 -41.66 25.98
C LEU A 171 12.26 -40.39 26.60
N TYR A 172 12.32 -40.23 27.91
CA TYR A 172 11.51 -39.28 28.65
C TYR A 172 11.69 -37.82 28.22
N TYR A 173 12.89 -37.42 27.78
CA TYR A 173 13.13 -36.04 27.33
C TYR A 173 12.89 -35.83 25.82
N HIS A 174 12.72 -36.91 25.06
CA HIS A 174 12.56 -36.85 23.61
C HIS A 174 11.08 -36.93 23.15
N LEU A 175 10.16 -37.16 24.07
CA LEU A 175 8.75 -37.36 23.79
C LEU A 175 7.91 -36.14 24.18
N SER A 176 6.80 -35.91 23.46
CA SER A 176 5.81 -34.90 23.80
C SER A 176 5.18 -35.20 25.16
N ARG A 177 4.77 -34.15 25.89
CA ARG A 177 4.16 -34.32 27.23
C ARG A 177 2.99 -35.31 27.22
N VAL A 178 2.18 -35.28 26.17
CA VAL A 178 1.02 -36.14 25.96
C VAL A 178 1.43 -37.60 25.80
N VAL A 179 2.41 -37.89 24.94
CA VAL A 179 2.91 -39.27 24.74
C VAL A 179 3.56 -39.80 26.02
N ARG A 180 4.33 -38.98 26.75
CA ARG A 180 4.95 -39.40 28.02
C ARG A 180 3.93 -39.85 29.05
N ILE A 181 2.89 -39.04 29.26
CA ILE A 181 1.81 -39.36 30.21
C ILE A 181 1.13 -40.67 29.81
N SER A 182 0.86 -40.86 28.52
CA SER A 182 0.23 -42.09 28.01
C SER A 182 1.05 -43.35 28.29
N LEU A 183 2.37 -43.30 28.07
CA LEU A 183 3.28 -44.42 28.30
C LEU A 183 3.43 -44.74 29.80
N LEU A 184 3.49 -43.71 30.64
CA LEU A 184 3.55 -43.87 32.08
C LEU A 184 2.24 -44.46 32.63
N PHE A 185 1.08 -44.05 32.11
CA PHE A 185 -0.20 -44.63 32.52
C PHE A 185 -0.34 -46.09 32.07
N PHE A 186 0.06 -46.42 30.84
CA PHE A 186 0.04 -47.79 30.33
C PHE A 186 0.86 -48.75 31.20
N THR A 187 1.99 -48.28 31.75
CA THR A 187 2.87 -49.13 32.55
C THR A 187 2.53 -49.10 34.04
N THR A 188 2.24 -47.94 34.62
CA THR A 188 2.08 -47.82 36.09
C THR A 188 0.69 -48.22 36.59
N ILE A 189 -0.39 -47.93 35.85
CA ILE A 189 -1.76 -48.25 36.29
C ILE A 189 -1.96 -49.77 36.43
N PRO A 190 -1.55 -50.63 35.47
CA PRO A 190 -1.66 -52.08 35.62
C PRO A 190 -0.79 -52.66 36.75
N ILE A 191 0.38 -52.06 37.01
CA ILE A 191 1.25 -52.47 38.13
C ILE A 191 0.51 -52.26 39.46
N VAL A 192 -0.04 -51.07 39.69
CA VAL A 192 -0.78 -50.74 40.91
C VAL A 192 -2.05 -51.59 41.03
N ALA A 193 -2.79 -51.77 39.92
CA ALA A 193 -3.98 -52.62 39.88
C ALA A 193 -3.66 -54.08 40.23
N SER A 194 -2.53 -54.61 39.74
CA SER A 194 -2.10 -55.98 40.03
C SER A 194 -1.73 -56.21 41.50
N ILE A 195 -1.17 -55.20 42.17
CA ILE A 195 -0.93 -55.25 43.61
C ILE A 195 -2.28 -55.27 44.36
N GLY A 196 -3.23 -54.40 43.97
CA GLY A 196 -4.57 -54.37 44.57
C GLY A 196 -5.41 -55.63 44.32
N GLN A 197 -5.23 -56.28 43.17
CA GLN A 197 -5.91 -57.52 42.76
C GLN A 197 -5.64 -58.68 43.71
N ILE A 198 -4.46 -58.72 44.35
CA ILE A 198 -4.09 -59.77 45.30
C ILE A 198 -5.07 -59.80 46.48
N PHE A 199 -5.50 -58.61 46.94
CA PHE A 199 -6.36 -58.43 48.11
C PHE A 199 -7.86 -58.43 47.78
N THR A 200 -8.24 -58.43 46.49
CA THR A 200 -9.63 -58.27 46.06
C THR A 200 -10.09 -59.46 45.22
N TYR A 201 -10.54 -60.52 45.89
CA TYR A 201 -11.06 -61.70 45.21
C TYR A 201 -12.39 -61.42 44.50
N GLY A 202 -12.54 -61.92 43.27
CA GLY A 202 -13.79 -61.84 42.50
C GLY A 202 -14.01 -60.54 41.70
N ILE A 203 -13.00 -59.67 41.60
CA ILE A 203 -13.01 -58.47 40.74
C ILE A 203 -11.88 -58.61 39.72
N SER A 204 -12.06 -58.18 38.48
CA SER A 204 -10.98 -58.15 37.49
C SER A 204 -10.32 -56.76 37.37
N LEU A 205 -9.64 -56.34 38.43
CA LEU A 205 -9.07 -55.00 38.50
C LEU A 205 -7.93 -54.81 37.50
N THR A 206 -7.00 -55.78 37.42
CA THR A 206 -5.85 -55.72 36.50
C THR A 206 -6.27 -55.63 35.03
N ASN A 207 -7.19 -56.49 34.57
CA ASN A 207 -7.57 -56.52 33.16
C ASN A 207 -8.33 -55.26 32.75
N ILE A 208 -9.27 -54.79 33.59
CA ILE A 208 -9.98 -53.52 33.38
C ILE A 208 -8.98 -52.35 33.29
N SER A 209 -7.97 -52.32 34.17
CA SER A 209 -6.91 -51.31 34.16
C SER A 209 -6.03 -51.37 32.92
N ILE A 210 -5.63 -52.56 32.44
CA ILE A 210 -4.85 -52.73 31.21
C ILE A 210 -5.63 -52.18 30.01
N VAL A 211 -6.91 -52.53 29.88
CA VAL A 211 -7.75 -52.06 28.77
C VAL A 211 -7.97 -50.55 28.84
N GLY A 212 -8.27 -50.01 30.04
CA GLY A 212 -8.38 -48.56 30.21
C GLY A 212 -7.10 -47.82 29.82
N ALA A 213 -5.95 -48.38 30.15
CA ALA A 213 -4.67 -47.77 29.79
C ALA A 213 -4.32 -47.91 28.29
N ALA A 214 -4.75 -49.01 27.64
CA ALA A 214 -4.67 -49.17 26.18
C ALA A 214 -5.48 -48.08 25.46
N VAL A 215 -6.74 -47.89 25.86
CA VAL A 215 -7.62 -46.83 25.32
C VAL A 215 -6.97 -45.45 25.46
N LEU A 216 -6.40 -45.13 26.64
CA LEU A 216 -5.69 -43.86 26.87
C LEU A 216 -4.45 -43.73 25.98
N LEU A 217 -3.69 -44.81 25.80
CA LEU A 217 -2.53 -44.83 24.90
C LEU A 217 -2.93 -44.47 23.46
N TYR A 218 -4.01 -45.05 22.96
CA TYR A 218 -4.51 -44.78 21.62
C TYR A 218 -5.00 -43.34 21.46
N ILE A 219 -5.83 -42.84 22.40
CA ILE A 219 -6.34 -41.46 22.37
C ILE A 219 -5.19 -40.46 22.35
N PHE A 220 -4.20 -40.63 23.23
CA PHE A 220 -3.06 -39.72 23.28
C PHE A 220 -2.14 -39.85 22.06
N ALA A 221 -2.03 -41.04 21.45
CA ALA A 221 -1.34 -41.19 20.18
C ALA A 221 -2.06 -40.41 19.05
N LEU A 222 -3.39 -40.42 19.01
CA LEU A 222 -4.16 -39.61 18.04
C LEU A 222 -3.95 -38.11 18.23
N VAL A 223 -3.97 -37.61 19.47
CA VAL A 223 -3.72 -36.19 19.76
C VAL A 223 -2.31 -35.76 19.29
N ASP A 224 -1.30 -36.60 19.53
CA ASP A 224 0.08 -36.33 19.09
C ASP A 224 0.19 -36.26 17.55
N ILE A 225 -0.53 -37.15 16.84
CA ILE A 225 -0.59 -37.16 15.38
C ILE A 225 -1.27 -35.88 14.86
N ASN A 226 -2.42 -35.50 15.42
CA ASN A 226 -3.14 -34.30 15.01
C ASN A 226 -2.30 -33.04 15.19
N ASN A 227 -1.64 -32.89 16.33
CA ASN A 227 -0.77 -31.76 16.61
C ASN A 227 0.44 -31.71 15.66
N THR A 228 0.96 -32.87 15.25
CA THR A 228 2.08 -32.95 14.30
C THR A 228 1.62 -32.55 12.88
N ALA A 229 0.43 -33.00 12.48
CA ALA A 229 -0.16 -32.64 11.18
C ALA A 229 -0.47 -31.15 11.08
N GLU A 230 -1.05 -30.57 12.14
CA GLU A 230 -1.34 -29.13 12.20
C GLU A 230 -0.06 -28.28 12.08
N ARG A 231 1.01 -28.66 12.79
CA ARG A 231 2.32 -27.99 12.68
C ARG A 231 2.91 -28.09 11.28
N ALA A 232 2.81 -29.26 10.63
CA ALA A 232 3.29 -29.44 9.27
C ALA A 232 2.54 -28.53 8.28
N ASN A 233 1.21 -28.45 8.41
CA ASN A 233 0.38 -27.58 7.59
C ASN A 233 0.69 -26.09 7.82
N GLN A 234 0.90 -25.68 9.07
CA GLN A 234 1.33 -24.30 9.39
C GLN A 234 2.67 -23.95 8.73
N LEU A 235 3.66 -24.84 8.82
CA LEU A 235 4.97 -24.66 8.17
C LEU A 235 4.84 -24.59 6.64
N GLU A 236 3.96 -25.38 6.04
CA GLU A 236 3.69 -25.34 4.60
C GLU A 236 3.06 -24.01 4.18
N ILE A 237 2.06 -23.52 4.92
CA ILE A 237 1.44 -22.20 4.68
C ILE A 237 2.47 -21.08 4.81
N GLU A 238 3.31 -21.11 5.84
CA GLU A 238 4.38 -20.12 6.03
C GLU A 238 5.40 -20.15 4.88
N TYR A 239 5.79 -21.36 4.45
CA TYR A 239 6.70 -21.55 3.32
C TYR A 239 6.10 -20.99 2.02
N LEU A 240 4.84 -21.29 1.72
CA LEU A 240 4.14 -20.79 0.54
C LEU A 240 4.04 -19.26 0.55
N LYS A 241 3.67 -18.66 1.69
CA LYS A 241 3.63 -17.19 1.84
C LYS A 241 5.01 -16.55 1.61
N LYS A 242 6.07 -17.14 2.16
CA LYS A 242 7.44 -16.66 1.98
C LYS A 242 7.90 -16.79 0.53
N SER A 243 7.56 -17.89 -0.13
CA SER A 243 7.84 -18.13 -1.55
C SER A 243 7.12 -17.11 -2.43
N GLN A 244 5.82 -16.87 -2.18
CA GLN A 244 5.05 -15.84 -2.88
C GLN A 244 5.65 -14.44 -2.73
N HIS A 245 5.98 -14.03 -1.50
CA HIS A 245 6.58 -12.72 -1.25
C HIS A 245 7.96 -12.58 -1.94
N SER A 246 8.74 -13.66 -1.95
CA SER A 246 10.05 -13.68 -2.61
C SER A 246 9.92 -13.60 -4.13
N ALA A 247 8.92 -14.27 -4.72
CA ALA A 247 8.61 -14.18 -6.14
C ALA A 247 8.15 -12.78 -6.55
N GLN A 248 7.27 -12.16 -5.76
CA GLN A 248 6.86 -10.77 -5.98
C GLN A 248 8.06 -9.84 -5.94
N LYS A 249 8.88 -9.89 -4.88
CA LYS A 249 10.08 -9.05 -4.74
C LYS A 249 11.05 -9.22 -5.91
N LEU A 250 11.27 -10.45 -6.36
CA LEU A 250 12.11 -10.73 -7.53
C LEU A 250 11.54 -10.07 -8.78
N PHE A 251 10.23 -10.17 -9.02
CA PHE A 251 9.56 -9.49 -10.13
C PHE A 251 9.76 -7.97 -10.08
N GLU A 252 9.56 -7.32 -8.91
CA GLU A 252 9.77 -5.87 -8.81
C GLU A 252 11.23 -5.47 -9.10
N GLN A 253 12.18 -6.26 -8.61
CA GLN A 253 13.61 -6.04 -8.83
C GLN A 253 13.98 -6.22 -10.31
N THR A 254 13.45 -7.24 -10.98
CA THR A 254 13.68 -7.48 -12.41
C THR A 254 13.02 -6.40 -13.27
N ALA A 255 11.78 -6.00 -12.96
CA ALA A 255 11.12 -4.91 -13.68
C ALA A 255 11.92 -3.60 -13.58
N LYS A 256 12.36 -3.22 -12.37
CA LYS A 256 13.23 -2.05 -12.16
C LYS A 256 14.57 -2.17 -12.89
N ALA A 257 15.18 -3.36 -12.90
CA ALA A 257 16.42 -3.58 -13.64
C ALA A 257 16.24 -3.40 -15.15
N LEU A 258 15.12 -3.84 -15.72
CA LEU A 258 14.78 -3.62 -17.13
C LEU A 258 14.58 -2.14 -17.43
N VAL A 259 13.86 -1.41 -16.58
CA VAL A 259 13.70 0.05 -16.68
C VAL A 259 15.05 0.75 -16.70
N ASN A 260 15.92 0.44 -15.73
CA ASN A 260 17.26 1.03 -15.65
C ASN A 260 18.10 0.74 -16.90
N ALA A 261 17.93 -0.44 -17.52
CA ALA A 261 18.62 -0.78 -18.75
C ALA A 261 18.11 0.03 -19.96
N ILE A 262 16.81 0.33 -20.02
CA ILE A 262 16.21 1.20 -21.05
C ILE A 262 16.69 2.64 -20.84
N ASP A 263 16.62 3.14 -19.61
CA ASP A 263 17.08 4.49 -19.24
C ASP A 263 18.58 4.69 -19.49
N ALA A 264 19.40 3.64 -19.39
CA ALA A 264 20.82 3.72 -19.73
C ALA A 264 21.06 3.87 -21.25
N LYS A 265 20.10 3.48 -22.08
CA LYS A 265 20.18 3.55 -23.55
C LYS A 265 19.65 4.88 -24.10
N ASP A 266 18.60 5.41 -23.48
CA ASP A 266 17.97 6.68 -23.82
C ASP A 266 18.38 7.76 -22.82
N LYS A 267 19.29 8.65 -23.24
CA LYS A 267 19.89 9.67 -22.37
C LYS A 267 18.87 10.67 -21.80
N TYR A 268 17.65 10.71 -22.35
CA TYR A 268 16.64 11.73 -22.05
C TYR A 268 15.43 11.18 -21.28
N THR A 269 15.44 9.91 -20.89
CA THR A 269 14.32 9.28 -20.16
C THR A 269 14.67 8.84 -18.74
N HIS A 270 15.76 9.35 -18.15
CA HIS A 270 16.16 8.89 -16.81
C HIS A 270 15.03 9.13 -15.77
N GLY A 271 14.50 8.04 -15.22
CA GLY A 271 13.39 8.08 -14.27
C GLY A 271 12.01 8.34 -14.88
N HIS A 272 11.90 8.52 -16.21
CA HIS A 272 10.65 8.73 -16.95
C HIS A 272 9.63 7.62 -16.68
N SER A 273 10.03 6.37 -16.92
CA SER A 273 9.13 5.21 -16.77
C SER A 273 8.62 5.08 -15.33
N SER A 274 9.44 5.47 -14.34
CA SER A 274 9.03 5.49 -12.94
C SER A 274 7.99 6.57 -12.67
N ARG A 275 8.17 7.79 -13.20
CA ARG A 275 7.20 8.89 -13.07
C ARG A 275 5.88 8.57 -13.76
N VAL A 276 5.92 8.04 -14.99
CA VAL A 276 4.73 7.57 -15.72
C VAL A 276 3.99 6.48 -14.93
N GLY A 277 4.71 5.54 -14.32
CA GLY A 277 4.13 4.55 -13.40
C GLY A 277 3.39 5.19 -12.23
N GLU A 278 4.02 6.15 -11.56
CA GLU A 278 3.42 6.87 -10.42
C GLU A 278 2.20 7.70 -10.81
N TYR A 279 2.23 8.42 -11.93
CA TYR A 279 1.07 9.17 -12.42
C TYR A 279 -0.08 8.22 -12.79
N SER A 280 0.23 7.11 -13.48
CA SER A 280 -0.78 6.11 -13.87
C SER A 280 -1.45 5.49 -12.65
N ARG A 281 -0.68 5.20 -11.58
CA ARG A 281 -1.22 4.71 -10.32
C ARG A 281 -2.16 5.72 -9.65
N LYS A 282 -1.76 7.00 -9.58
CA LYS A 282 -2.60 8.06 -9.02
C LYS A 282 -3.90 8.25 -9.80
N ILE A 283 -3.83 8.21 -11.13
CA ILE A 283 -5.01 8.26 -11.98
C ILE A 283 -5.93 7.06 -11.69
N ALA A 284 -5.39 5.85 -11.62
CA ALA A 284 -6.16 4.64 -11.32
C ALA A 284 -6.86 4.68 -9.94
N GLN A 285 -6.18 5.23 -8.92
CA GLN A 285 -6.77 5.42 -7.59
C GLN A 285 -7.96 6.38 -7.64
N LEU A 286 -7.84 7.50 -8.37
CA LEU A 286 -8.94 8.47 -8.54
C LEU A 286 -10.09 7.94 -9.41
N LEU A 287 -9.84 6.94 -10.26
CA LEU A 287 -10.87 6.17 -10.98
C LEU A 287 -11.57 5.12 -10.08
N GLY A 288 -11.23 5.02 -8.80
CA GLY A 288 -11.83 4.05 -7.87
C GLY A 288 -11.38 2.61 -8.08
N LYS A 289 -10.23 2.38 -8.72
CA LYS A 289 -9.68 1.02 -8.93
C LYS A 289 -9.18 0.40 -7.62
N SER A 290 -9.23 -0.93 -7.53
CA SER A 290 -8.66 -1.64 -6.39
C SER A 290 -7.14 -1.50 -6.32
N GLU A 291 -6.54 -1.70 -5.15
CA GLU A 291 -5.08 -1.63 -4.97
C GLU A 291 -4.33 -2.59 -5.90
N LYS A 292 -4.94 -3.76 -6.18
CA LYS A 292 -4.38 -4.73 -7.12
C LYS A 292 -4.34 -4.17 -8.54
N GLU A 293 -5.44 -3.60 -9.03
CA GLU A 293 -5.51 -3.00 -10.37
C GLU A 293 -4.58 -1.78 -10.48
N CYS A 294 -4.48 -0.96 -9.42
CA CYS A 294 -3.54 0.15 -9.36
C CYS A 294 -2.09 -0.32 -9.53
N GLN A 295 -1.73 -1.45 -8.91
CA GLN A 295 -0.41 -2.06 -9.04
C GLN A 295 -0.17 -2.66 -10.44
N GLU A 296 -1.17 -3.27 -11.05
CA GLU A 296 -1.10 -3.80 -12.42
C GLU A 296 -0.88 -2.65 -13.43
N ILE A 297 -1.65 -1.55 -13.30
CA ILE A 297 -1.50 -0.33 -14.10
C ILE A 297 -0.12 0.30 -13.89
N TYR A 298 0.36 0.37 -12.66
CA TYR A 298 1.71 0.85 -12.35
C TYR A 298 2.78 0.06 -13.11
N TYR A 299 2.74 -1.27 -13.12
CA TYR A 299 3.75 -2.08 -13.81
C TYR A 299 3.63 -2.04 -15.33
N ALA A 300 2.41 -1.97 -15.88
CA ALA A 300 2.22 -1.75 -17.31
C ALA A 300 2.82 -0.41 -17.76
N ALA A 301 2.54 0.65 -16.99
CA ALA A 301 3.12 1.97 -17.20
C ALA A 301 4.65 1.96 -17.04
N LEU A 302 5.17 1.24 -16.04
CA LEU A 302 6.61 1.16 -15.80
C LEU A 302 7.37 0.48 -16.95
N LEU A 303 6.74 -0.48 -17.65
CA LEU A 303 7.35 -1.27 -18.72
C LEU A 303 6.85 -0.90 -20.13
N HIS A 304 6.04 0.16 -20.27
CA HIS A 304 5.39 0.51 -21.54
C HIS A 304 6.37 0.69 -22.70
N ASP A 305 7.57 1.20 -22.38
CA ASP A 305 8.61 1.59 -23.32
C ASP A 305 9.70 0.53 -23.55
N VAL A 306 9.54 -0.70 -23.02
CA VAL A 306 10.58 -1.75 -23.10
C VAL A 306 11.03 -2.08 -24.53
N GLY A 307 10.15 -1.89 -25.51
CA GLY A 307 10.46 -2.09 -26.92
C GLY A 307 11.50 -1.12 -27.49
N LYS A 308 11.79 0.01 -26.82
CA LYS A 308 12.88 0.93 -27.20
C LYS A 308 14.25 0.25 -27.23
N ILE A 309 14.40 -0.89 -26.56
CA ILE A 309 15.62 -1.73 -26.65
C ILE A 309 15.90 -2.20 -28.09
N GLY A 310 14.88 -2.31 -28.95
CA GLY A 310 15.02 -2.70 -30.36
C GLY A 310 15.29 -1.54 -31.34
N ILE A 311 15.25 -0.28 -30.87
CA ILE A 311 15.46 0.92 -31.71
C ILE A 311 16.95 1.28 -31.77
N SER A 312 17.47 1.76 -32.90
CA SER A 312 18.90 2.11 -33.01
C SER A 312 19.26 3.35 -32.17
N ASN A 313 20.50 3.39 -31.67
CA ASN A 313 20.99 4.50 -30.85
C ASN A 313 21.02 5.83 -31.62
N GLU A 314 21.30 5.77 -32.93
CA GLU A 314 21.33 6.93 -33.83
C GLU A 314 19.96 7.60 -33.97
N ILE A 315 18.88 6.81 -33.92
CA ILE A 315 17.51 7.31 -34.03
C ILE A 315 17.01 7.81 -32.67
N ILE A 316 17.20 7.03 -31.60
CA ILE A 316 16.65 7.35 -30.27
C ILE A 316 17.34 8.57 -29.62
N ASN A 317 18.64 8.78 -29.87
CA ASN A 317 19.42 9.89 -29.32
C ASN A 317 19.66 11.02 -30.33
N LYS A 318 18.88 11.10 -31.42
CA LYS A 318 19.07 12.14 -32.45
C LYS A 318 18.80 13.54 -31.90
N GLU A 319 19.74 14.45 -32.12
CA GLU A 319 19.56 15.88 -31.82
C GLU A 319 18.82 16.55 -32.98
N GLY A 320 17.51 16.76 -32.81
CA GLY A 320 16.67 17.46 -33.79
C GLY A 320 15.45 16.65 -34.25
N LYS A 321 14.82 17.11 -35.34
CA LYS A 321 13.62 16.45 -35.89
C LYS A 321 13.98 15.13 -36.57
N LEU A 322 13.13 14.13 -36.34
CA LEU A 322 13.17 12.85 -37.04
C LEU A 322 12.60 13.02 -38.46
N SER A 323 13.17 12.30 -39.42
CA SER A 323 12.55 12.08 -40.73
C SER A 323 11.38 11.11 -40.61
N ASP A 324 10.49 11.09 -41.59
CA ASP A 324 9.32 10.20 -41.59
C ASP A 324 9.72 8.73 -41.43
N ALA A 325 10.80 8.30 -42.10
CA ALA A 325 11.31 6.93 -42.00
C ALA A 325 11.85 6.59 -40.60
N GLU A 326 12.54 7.54 -39.95
CA GLU A 326 13.02 7.37 -38.57
C GLU A 326 11.84 7.35 -37.58
N TYR A 327 10.82 8.17 -37.80
CA TYR A 327 9.61 8.19 -36.98
C TYR A 327 8.83 6.87 -37.09
N GLU A 328 8.67 6.33 -38.30
CA GLU A 328 8.09 4.98 -38.50
C GLU A 328 8.92 3.88 -37.85
N ALA A 329 10.24 4.06 -37.73
CA ALA A 329 11.08 3.13 -36.98
C ALA A 329 10.79 3.20 -35.48
N ILE A 330 10.66 4.41 -34.90
CA ILE A 330 10.33 4.60 -33.48
C ILE A 330 8.98 3.98 -33.14
N LYS A 331 7.93 4.16 -33.95
CA LYS A 331 6.60 3.61 -33.68
C LYS A 331 6.59 2.10 -33.39
N LYS A 332 7.54 1.36 -33.98
CA LYS A 332 7.67 -0.11 -33.80
C LYS A 332 7.99 -0.53 -32.37
N HIS A 333 8.43 0.37 -31.49
CA HIS A 333 8.71 0.01 -30.09
C HIS A 333 7.45 -0.52 -29.37
N THR A 334 6.26 -0.08 -29.75
CA THR A 334 4.99 -0.60 -29.20
C THR A 334 4.84 -2.10 -29.48
N VAL A 335 4.96 -2.48 -30.76
CA VAL A 335 4.87 -3.88 -31.22
C VAL A 335 6.02 -4.73 -30.68
N MET A 336 7.25 -4.19 -30.62
CA MET A 336 8.39 -4.88 -30.03
C MET A 336 8.20 -5.08 -28.52
N GLY A 337 7.67 -4.08 -27.81
CA GLY A 337 7.35 -4.15 -26.39
C GLY A 337 6.32 -5.23 -26.11
N ASN A 338 5.27 -5.30 -26.93
CA ASN A 338 4.28 -6.40 -26.91
C ASN A 338 4.95 -7.77 -27.09
N GLN A 339 5.80 -7.93 -28.11
CA GLN A 339 6.52 -9.18 -28.35
C GLN A 339 7.41 -9.61 -27.17
N ILE A 340 8.13 -8.67 -26.56
CA ILE A 340 8.97 -8.94 -25.39
C ILE A 340 8.11 -9.35 -24.19
N LEU A 341 7.09 -8.56 -23.85
CA LEU A 341 6.30 -8.74 -22.63
C LEU A 341 5.26 -9.86 -22.73
N SER A 342 4.81 -10.21 -23.93
CA SER A 342 3.90 -11.35 -24.15
C SER A 342 4.50 -12.70 -23.73
N SER A 343 5.83 -12.78 -23.57
CA SER A 343 6.50 -13.94 -22.98
C SER A 343 6.18 -14.14 -21.49
N ILE A 344 5.64 -13.12 -20.82
CA ILE A 344 5.22 -13.14 -19.41
C ILE A 344 3.70 -13.42 -19.35
N SER A 345 3.32 -14.68 -19.54
CA SER A 345 1.92 -15.10 -19.68
C SER A 345 1.04 -14.81 -18.47
N GLU A 346 1.62 -14.78 -17.27
CA GLU A 346 0.95 -14.56 -16.00
C GLU A 346 0.50 -13.10 -15.81
N TYR A 347 1.09 -12.16 -16.56
CA TYR A 347 0.82 -10.72 -16.46
C TYR A 347 0.51 -10.12 -17.85
N PRO A 348 -0.61 -10.52 -18.49
CA PRO A 348 -0.93 -10.11 -19.87
C PRO A 348 -1.09 -8.58 -20.01
N TYR A 349 -1.51 -7.90 -18.94
CA TYR A 349 -1.67 -6.45 -18.89
C TYR A 349 -0.39 -5.67 -19.22
N LEU A 350 0.80 -6.25 -18.98
CA LEU A 350 2.08 -5.64 -19.33
C LEU A 350 2.22 -5.45 -20.84
N SER A 351 1.95 -6.52 -21.59
CA SER A 351 2.01 -6.49 -23.05
C SER A 351 0.96 -5.57 -23.66
N ILE A 352 -0.24 -5.53 -23.07
CA ILE A 352 -1.34 -4.65 -23.50
C ILE A 352 -0.95 -3.17 -23.34
N GLY A 353 -0.40 -2.80 -22.17
CA GLY A 353 0.06 -1.43 -21.93
C GLY A 353 1.16 -1.00 -22.91
N ALA A 354 2.16 -1.86 -23.13
CA ALA A 354 3.23 -1.56 -24.09
C ALA A 354 2.74 -1.47 -25.54
N ASN A 355 1.77 -2.30 -25.95
CA ASN A 355 1.28 -2.31 -27.34
C ASN A 355 0.44 -1.07 -27.68
N HIS A 356 -0.40 -0.60 -26.75
CA HIS A 356 -1.47 0.35 -27.08
C HIS A 356 -1.33 1.75 -26.44
N HIS A 357 -0.29 2.04 -25.65
CA HIS A 357 -0.16 3.34 -24.97
C HIS A 357 0.02 4.55 -25.91
N HIS A 358 0.25 4.32 -27.21
CA HIS A 358 0.26 5.37 -28.24
C HIS A 358 -0.98 5.37 -29.15
N GLU A 359 -1.98 4.55 -28.83
CA GLU A 359 -3.30 4.71 -29.42
C GLU A 359 -3.92 6.05 -28.96
N ARG A 360 -4.71 6.66 -29.85
CA ARG A 360 -5.36 7.94 -29.58
C ARG A 360 -6.85 7.73 -29.57
N TYR A 361 -7.54 8.41 -28.66
CA TYR A 361 -8.99 8.27 -28.50
C TYR A 361 -9.77 8.56 -29.80
N ASP A 362 -9.26 9.43 -30.67
CA ASP A 362 -9.79 9.77 -31.99
C ASP A 362 -9.53 8.73 -33.10
N GLY A 363 -8.76 7.67 -32.83
CA GLY A 363 -8.38 6.65 -33.80
C GLY A 363 -7.21 7.05 -34.73
N LYS A 364 -6.48 8.11 -34.42
CA LYS A 364 -5.31 8.55 -35.22
C LYS A 364 -3.96 8.07 -34.65
N GLY A 365 -4.00 7.22 -33.62
CA GLY A 365 -2.82 6.67 -32.95
C GLY A 365 -2.15 5.52 -33.72
N TYR A 366 -1.34 4.75 -33.01
CA TYR A 366 -0.68 3.55 -33.52
C TYR A 366 -0.50 2.53 -32.37
N PRO A 367 -0.32 1.23 -32.65
CA PRO A 367 -0.10 0.60 -33.97
C PRO A 367 -1.37 0.23 -34.76
N GLU A 368 -2.51 0.06 -34.12
CA GLU A 368 -3.73 -0.52 -34.70
C GLU A 368 -4.82 0.52 -35.01
N LYS A 369 -4.68 1.76 -34.53
CA LYS A 369 -5.64 2.87 -34.74
C LYS A 369 -6.99 2.60 -34.08
N LEU A 370 -6.95 1.97 -32.90
CA LEU A 370 -8.12 1.74 -32.07
C LEU A 370 -8.75 3.09 -31.68
N LYS A 371 -10.08 3.14 -31.52
CA LYS A 371 -10.83 4.37 -31.28
C LYS A 371 -11.69 4.26 -30.03
N GLY A 372 -11.73 5.33 -29.23
CA GLY A 372 -12.57 5.41 -28.05
C GLY A 372 -12.25 4.29 -27.04
N GLU A 373 -13.29 3.60 -26.59
CA GLU A 373 -13.19 2.53 -25.60
C GLU A 373 -12.70 1.19 -26.15
N ASP A 374 -12.53 1.06 -27.48
CA ASP A 374 -11.84 -0.11 -28.07
C ASP A 374 -10.36 -0.16 -27.64
N ILE A 375 -9.81 0.98 -27.21
CA ILE A 375 -8.48 1.06 -26.60
C ILE A 375 -8.58 0.52 -25.16
N PRO A 376 -7.76 -0.49 -24.79
CA PRO A 376 -7.73 -0.98 -23.42
C PRO A 376 -7.55 0.13 -22.39
N GLU A 377 -8.35 0.12 -21.33
CA GLU A 377 -8.36 1.19 -20.31
C GLU A 377 -6.96 1.45 -19.73
N ILE A 378 -6.21 0.38 -19.43
CA ILE A 378 -4.81 0.47 -18.95
C ILE A 378 -3.93 1.29 -19.91
N ALA A 379 -4.10 1.12 -21.22
CA ALA A 379 -3.33 1.85 -22.22
C ALA A 379 -3.78 3.32 -22.32
N ARG A 380 -5.10 3.60 -22.18
CA ARG A 380 -5.61 4.97 -22.11
C ARG A 380 -5.06 5.73 -20.90
N ILE A 381 -4.95 5.07 -19.74
CA ILE A 381 -4.34 5.64 -18.52
C ILE A 381 -2.85 5.93 -18.76
N VAL A 382 -2.10 4.95 -19.27
CA VAL A 382 -0.66 5.09 -19.56
C VAL A 382 -0.42 6.21 -20.57
N ALA A 383 -1.25 6.32 -21.62
CA ALA A 383 -1.12 7.36 -22.65
C ALA A 383 -1.24 8.78 -22.08
N VAL A 384 -2.16 9.00 -21.13
CA VAL A 384 -2.33 10.28 -20.43
C VAL A 384 -1.13 10.58 -19.53
N ALA A 385 -0.68 9.58 -18.76
CA ALA A 385 0.47 9.71 -17.87
C ALA A 385 1.78 9.99 -18.62
N ASP A 386 2.03 9.25 -19.72
CA ASP A 386 3.20 9.43 -20.59
C ASP A 386 3.19 10.80 -21.26
N ALA A 387 2.05 11.25 -21.79
CA ALA A 387 1.94 12.58 -22.39
C ALA A 387 2.22 13.70 -21.38
N TYR A 388 1.74 13.56 -20.13
CA TYR A 388 2.05 14.51 -19.07
C TYR A 388 3.55 14.56 -18.80
N ASP A 389 4.18 13.41 -18.53
CA ASP A 389 5.62 13.36 -18.27
C ASP A 389 6.44 13.89 -19.46
N ALA A 390 6.05 13.54 -20.69
CA ALA A 390 6.73 14.00 -21.89
C ALA A 390 6.66 15.51 -22.10
N MET A 391 5.60 16.16 -21.61
CA MET A 391 5.47 17.61 -21.63
C MET A 391 6.21 18.28 -20.47
N THR A 392 6.25 17.66 -19.29
CA THR A 392 6.84 18.25 -18.07
C THR A 392 8.30 17.88 -17.80
N SER A 393 8.90 17.03 -18.65
CA SER A 393 10.29 16.59 -18.57
C SER A 393 11.17 17.23 -19.65
N LYS A 394 12.49 17.27 -19.41
CA LYS A 394 13.44 17.82 -20.39
C LYS A 394 13.61 16.83 -21.55
N ARG A 395 13.56 17.33 -22.79
CA ARG A 395 13.77 16.53 -24.01
C ARG A 395 14.98 17.07 -24.79
N SER A 396 15.56 16.26 -25.68
CA SER A 396 16.75 16.63 -26.48
C SER A 396 16.55 17.89 -27.32
N TYR A 397 15.30 18.13 -27.75
CA TYR A 397 14.93 19.22 -28.64
C TYR A 397 14.13 20.34 -27.96
N ARG A 398 13.79 20.21 -26.66
CA ARG A 398 12.97 21.19 -25.95
C ARG A 398 13.09 21.06 -24.43
N ASP A 399 13.08 22.21 -23.76
CA ASP A 399 12.86 22.28 -22.32
C ASP A 399 11.45 21.84 -21.88
N PRO A 400 11.24 21.55 -20.58
CA PRO A 400 9.93 21.28 -20.02
C PRO A 400 8.92 22.39 -20.37
N ILE A 401 7.70 22.00 -20.73
CA ILE A 401 6.60 22.94 -20.93
C ILE A 401 6.13 23.43 -19.54
N PRO A 402 5.80 24.73 -19.39
CA PRO A 402 5.08 25.22 -18.23
C PRO A 402 3.77 24.49 -17.93
N GLN A 403 3.49 24.20 -16.66
CA GLN A 403 2.30 23.46 -16.21
C GLN A 403 1.00 23.99 -16.82
N GLN A 404 0.88 25.31 -16.88
CA GLN A 404 -0.27 26.00 -17.44
C GLN A 404 -0.49 25.65 -18.92
N LYS A 405 0.57 25.62 -19.73
CA LYS A 405 0.49 25.20 -21.13
C LYS A 405 0.21 23.70 -21.24
N VAL A 406 0.79 22.87 -20.36
CA VAL A 406 0.48 21.42 -20.32
C VAL A 406 -1.00 21.18 -20.07
N ARG A 407 -1.59 21.89 -19.10
CA ARG A 407 -3.02 21.84 -18.82
C ARG A 407 -3.85 22.26 -20.04
N GLU A 408 -3.48 23.35 -20.73
CA GLU A 408 -4.16 23.76 -21.98
C GLU A 408 -4.16 22.65 -23.03
N GLU A 409 -3.03 21.93 -23.18
CA GLU A 409 -2.93 20.82 -24.13
C GLU A 409 -3.82 19.62 -23.74
N PHE A 410 -3.98 19.32 -22.44
CA PHE A 410 -4.94 18.32 -21.98
C PHE A 410 -6.39 18.73 -22.25
N VAL A 411 -6.75 20.00 -22.04
CA VAL A 411 -8.09 20.52 -22.36
C VAL A 411 -8.37 20.41 -23.86
N LYS A 412 -7.42 20.83 -24.72
CA LYS A 412 -7.56 20.75 -26.19
C LYS A 412 -7.56 19.29 -26.68
N GLY A 413 -6.79 18.42 -26.02
CA GLY A 413 -6.62 17.02 -26.39
C GLY A 413 -7.72 16.09 -25.89
N SER A 414 -8.57 16.53 -24.96
CA SER A 414 -9.68 15.76 -24.39
C SER A 414 -10.69 15.34 -25.46
N GLY A 415 -10.99 14.04 -25.55
CA GLY A 415 -11.85 13.45 -26.58
C GLY A 415 -11.21 13.33 -27.96
N ALA A 416 -9.98 13.82 -28.13
CA ALA A 416 -9.19 13.67 -29.35
C ALA A 416 -7.98 12.76 -29.11
N GLN A 417 -6.92 13.28 -28.51
CA GLN A 417 -5.75 12.48 -28.16
C GLN A 417 -6.03 11.60 -26.94
N PHE A 418 -6.71 12.17 -25.95
CA PHE A 418 -6.91 11.57 -24.64
C PHE A 418 -8.35 11.16 -24.44
N ASP A 419 -8.54 10.10 -23.66
CA ASP A 419 -9.84 9.77 -23.10
C ASP A 419 -10.36 10.96 -22.26
N PRO A 420 -11.60 11.45 -22.50
CA PRO A 420 -12.16 12.58 -21.75
C PRO A 420 -12.21 12.38 -20.23
N GLU A 421 -12.50 11.17 -19.76
CA GLU A 421 -12.64 10.85 -18.34
C GLU A 421 -11.28 10.85 -17.64
N ILE A 422 -10.29 10.21 -18.27
CA ILE A 422 -8.92 10.12 -17.75
C ILE A 422 -8.21 11.47 -17.84
N ALA A 423 -8.41 12.22 -18.93
CA ALA A 423 -7.88 13.58 -19.09
C ALA A 423 -8.42 14.51 -18.00
N LYS A 424 -9.71 14.40 -17.65
CA LYS A 424 -10.32 15.15 -16.55
C LYS A 424 -9.63 14.88 -15.21
N ILE A 425 -9.25 13.64 -14.92
CA ILE A 425 -8.50 13.28 -13.71
C ILE A 425 -7.10 13.89 -13.72
N MET A 426 -6.39 13.82 -14.86
CA MET A 426 -5.08 14.47 -14.98
C MET A 426 -5.18 15.99 -14.81
N LEU A 427 -6.19 16.64 -15.40
CA LEU A 427 -6.45 18.07 -15.19
C LEU A 427 -6.68 18.40 -13.72
N HIS A 428 -7.42 17.56 -12.99
CA HIS A 428 -7.62 17.72 -11.56
C HIS A 428 -6.31 17.58 -10.76
N LEU A 429 -5.49 16.56 -11.08
CA LEU A 429 -4.17 16.40 -10.47
C LEU A 429 -3.26 17.61 -10.72
N ILE A 430 -3.31 18.18 -11.94
CA ILE A 430 -2.56 19.39 -12.29
C ILE A 430 -3.04 20.59 -11.47
N ASP A 431 -4.35 20.76 -11.30
CA ASP A 431 -4.93 21.88 -10.54
C ASP A 431 -4.62 21.81 -9.04
N LEU A 432 -4.52 20.60 -8.48
CA LEU A 432 -4.09 20.39 -7.11
C LEU A 432 -2.59 20.67 -6.90
N ASP A 433 -1.77 20.49 -7.95
CA ASP A 433 -0.32 20.70 -7.90
C ASP A 433 0.07 22.18 -8.05
N SER A 434 -0.41 23.00 -7.12
CA SER A 434 -0.17 24.45 -7.07
C SER A 434 1.31 24.86 -6.95
N GLU A 435 2.17 23.96 -6.47
CA GLU A 435 3.63 24.15 -6.36
C GLU A 435 4.41 23.66 -7.60
N TYR A 436 3.69 23.16 -8.62
CA TYR A 436 4.25 22.49 -9.79
C TYR A 436 5.30 21.41 -9.44
N SER A 437 5.00 20.64 -8.40
CA SER A 437 5.86 19.61 -7.81
C SER A 437 5.86 18.29 -8.57
N MET A 438 4.86 18.05 -9.41
CA MET A 438 4.69 16.84 -10.21
C MET A 438 5.52 16.84 -11.50
N LYS A 439 6.32 17.87 -11.81
CA LYS A 439 7.24 17.82 -12.96
C LYS A 439 8.44 16.91 -12.69
N GLU A 440 9.23 16.64 -13.72
CA GLU A 440 10.56 16.08 -13.53
C GLU A 440 11.36 16.99 -12.59
N LYS A 441 11.53 16.54 -11.35
CA LYS A 441 12.61 17.00 -10.51
C LYS A 441 13.85 16.37 -11.12
N GLN A 442 14.48 17.05 -12.06
CA GLN A 442 15.90 16.85 -12.22
C GLN A 442 16.50 16.95 -10.81
N ASP A 443 17.60 16.25 -10.55
CA ASP A 443 18.57 16.70 -9.56
C ASP A 443 19.11 18.06 -10.04
N VAL A 444 18.23 19.06 -10.16
CA VAL A 444 18.55 20.45 -10.24
C VAL A 444 19.04 20.73 -8.84
N LYS A 445 20.34 20.56 -8.64
CA LYS A 445 21.07 21.58 -7.90
C LYS A 445 20.59 22.90 -8.51
N GLU A 446 19.72 23.61 -7.81
CA GLU A 446 19.31 24.97 -8.16
C GLU A 446 20.56 25.70 -8.68
N LEU A 447 20.48 26.38 -9.84
CA LEU A 447 21.60 26.80 -10.70
C LEU A 447 22.11 25.75 -11.72
N ALA A 448 21.28 24.83 -12.23
CA ALA A 448 21.67 23.87 -13.28
C ALA A 448 22.93 23.01 -12.96
N GLY A 449 23.26 22.82 -11.68
CA GLY A 449 24.49 22.12 -11.28
C GLY A 449 25.77 22.96 -11.34
N THR A 450 25.71 24.23 -11.73
CA THR A 450 26.80 25.19 -11.56
C THR A 450 26.64 25.87 -10.21
N ASP A 451 27.43 25.46 -9.23
CA ASP A 451 27.69 26.19 -7.99
C ASP A 451 28.43 27.52 -8.25
N GLU A 452 28.76 27.81 -9.52
CA GLU A 452 29.57 28.91 -9.98
C GLU A 452 28.89 29.71 -11.12
N LEU A 453 28.98 31.03 -11.10
CA LEU A 453 28.45 31.93 -12.14
C LEU A 453 29.47 33.05 -12.43
N GLU A 454 30.05 33.03 -13.62
CA GLU A 454 31.01 34.05 -14.07
C GLU A 454 30.28 35.19 -14.79
N CYS A 455 30.21 36.36 -14.15
CA CYS A 455 29.47 37.51 -14.65
C CYS A 455 30.43 38.62 -15.07
N ASN A 456 30.81 38.66 -16.36
CA ASN A 456 31.63 39.75 -16.88
C ASN A 456 30.84 41.06 -16.99
N LYS A 457 29.69 41.02 -17.69
CA LYS A 457 28.74 42.13 -17.78
C LYS A 457 27.45 41.80 -17.04
N TYR A 458 26.68 42.83 -16.71
CA TYR A 458 25.34 42.65 -16.16
C TYR A 458 24.47 41.82 -17.12
N ARG A 459 23.84 40.74 -16.61
CA ARG A 459 23.05 39.73 -17.34
C ARG A 459 23.82 38.86 -18.35
N ASP A 460 25.14 38.93 -18.36
CA ASP A 460 25.95 38.07 -19.25
C ASP A 460 25.80 36.59 -18.86
N ALA A 461 25.60 36.31 -17.57
CA ALA A 461 25.24 35.01 -17.04
C ALA A 461 24.14 35.17 -15.98
N VAL A 462 23.10 34.33 -16.05
CA VAL A 462 21.93 34.40 -15.18
C VAL A 462 21.54 32.98 -14.77
N SER A 463 21.23 32.79 -13.48
CA SER A 463 20.69 31.52 -12.98
C SER A 463 19.24 31.28 -13.41
N GLU A 464 18.81 30.03 -13.38
CA GLU A 464 17.37 29.72 -13.31
C GLU A 464 16.72 30.35 -12.08
N GLY A 465 15.41 30.60 -12.18
CA GLY A 465 14.64 31.30 -11.15
C GLY A 465 14.27 30.42 -9.97
N ILE A 466 14.57 30.90 -8.77
CA ILE A 466 14.17 30.27 -7.52
C ILE A 466 12.76 30.76 -7.16
N LEU A 467 11.77 29.86 -7.20
CA LEU A 467 10.38 30.21 -6.85
C LEU A 467 10.28 30.63 -5.37
N LEU A 468 9.70 31.81 -5.14
CA LEU A 468 9.40 32.35 -3.81
C LEU A 468 7.93 32.12 -3.46
N TYR A 469 7.70 31.60 -2.26
CA TYR A 469 6.38 31.38 -1.68
C TYR A 469 6.43 31.65 -0.18
N ARG A 470 5.42 31.17 0.57
CA ARG A 470 5.30 31.44 2.02
C ARG A 470 6.32 30.71 2.89
N VAL A 471 7.08 29.75 2.37
CA VAL A 471 8.22 29.18 3.11
C VAL A 471 9.46 30.00 2.73
N PRO A 472 10.19 30.55 3.71
CA PRO A 472 11.40 31.31 3.43
C PRO A 472 12.46 30.44 2.76
N MET A 473 13.00 30.93 1.66
CA MET A 473 14.19 30.37 1.02
C MET A 473 15.41 31.00 1.68
N ARG A 474 16.39 30.16 2.04
CA ARG A 474 17.70 30.61 2.54
C ARG A 474 18.78 30.24 1.54
N LEU A 475 19.56 31.22 1.13
CA LEU A 475 20.63 31.08 0.15
C LEU A 475 21.93 31.59 0.78
N HIS A 476 22.99 30.81 0.66
CA HIS A 476 24.34 31.16 1.03
C HIS A 476 25.19 31.18 -0.23
N LEU A 477 26.03 32.19 -0.43
CA LEU A 477 26.97 32.24 -1.55
C LEU A 477 28.25 33.00 -1.22
N LYS A 478 29.28 32.78 -2.03
CA LYS A 478 30.50 33.57 -2.06
C LYS A 478 30.65 34.29 -3.39
N SER A 479 31.38 35.40 -3.38
CA SER A 479 31.69 36.16 -4.59
C SER A 479 33.11 36.69 -4.58
N THR A 480 33.83 36.48 -5.68
CA THR A 480 35.15 37.05 -5.96
C THR A 480 35.06 38.10 -7.07
N PHE A 481 36.05 38.99 -7.10
CA PHE A 481 36.14 40.06 -8.10
C PHE A 481 37.03 39.64 -9.28
N HIS A 482 36.67 40.08 -10.48
CA HIS A 482 37.52 39.87 -11.66
C HIS A 482 38.81 40.71 -11.61
N GLU A 483 39.92 40.15 -12.08
CA GLU A 483 41.20 40.86 -12.21
C GLU A 483 41.06 42.10 -13.11
N GLY A 484 41.31 43.29 -12.55
CA GLY A 484 41.23 44.57 -13.26
C GLY A 484 39.93 45.37 -13.03
N ALA A 485 38.92 44.79 -12.37
CA ALA A 485 37.72 45.51 -11.96
C ALA A 485 37.90 46.19 -10.58
N LYS A 486 37.24 47.34 -10.37
CA LYS A 486 37.20 47.96 -9.03
C LYS A 486 36.35 47.09 -8.09
N PRO A 487 36.76 46.84 -6.84
CA PRO A 487 35.98 46.04 -5.88
C PRO A 487 34.55 46.57 -5.65
N GLU A 488 34.34 47.87 -5.81
CA GLU A 488 33.05 48.55 -5.70
C GLU A 488 32.11 48.30 -6.90
N ALA A 489 32.64 47.82 -8.03
CA ALA A 489 31.89 47.53 -9.25
C ALA A 489 31.59 46.03 -9.42
N SER A 490 32.15 45.16 -8.57
CA SER A 490 32.00 43.70 -8.58
C SER A 490 30.96 43.27 -7.56
N ILE A 491 29.67 43.25 -7.93
CA ILE A 491 28.57 43.04 -6.96
C ILE A 491 27.54 42.04 -7.51
N PRO A 492 27.25 40.95 -6.79
CA PRO A 492 26.13 40.06 -7.10
C PRO A 492 24.80 40.80 -7.08
N SER A 493 23.86 40.33 -7.88
CA SER A 493 22.54 40.93 -8.02
C SER A 493 21.47 39.86 -8.18
N PHE A 494 20.26 40.18 -7.71
CA PHE A 494 19.06 39.42 -8.00
C PHE A 494 18.23 40.12 -9.07
N ILE A 495 17.61 39.32 -9.93
CA ILE A 495 16.47 39.76 -10.74
C ILE A 495 15.24 39.04 -10.21
N ILE A 496 14.21 39.82 -9.88
CA ILE A 496 12.93 39.32 -9.40
C ILE A 496 11.94 39.45 -10.55
N PHE A 497 11.36 38.34 -10.98
CA PHE A 497 10.54 38.27 -12.18
C PHE A 497 9.44 37.20 -12.09
N ASP A 498 8.57 37.19 -13.08
CA ASP A 498 7.53 36.20 -13.32
C ASP A 498 7.65 35.72 -14.76
N SER A 499 7.60 34.41 -14.95
CA SER A 499 7.51 33.76 -16.25
C SER A 499 6.87 32.39 -16.06
N LEU A 500 6.33 31.84 -17.13
CA LEU A 500 5.73 30.51 -17.10
C LEU A 500 6.75 29.39 -16.87
N ASP A 501 8.00 29.57 -17.30
CA ASP A 501 9.07 28.57 -17.20
C ASP A 501 10.09 28.86 -16.08
N GLY A 502 9.93 29.97 -15.35
CA GLY A 502 10.84 30.35 -14.27
C GLY A 502 12.21 30.80 -14.76
N ARG A 503 12.33 31.27 -16.00
CA ARG A 503 13.59 31.77 -16.59
C ARG A 503 13.49 33.20 -17.08
N ILE A 504 14.64 33.84 -17.21
CA ILE A 504 14.75 35.19 -17.75
C ILE A 504 14.72 35.14 -19.27
N HIS A 505 13.88 36.00 -19.86
CA HIS A 505 13.76 36.13 -21.32
C HIS A 505 13.90 37.60 -21.69
N ASP A 506 14.78 37.88 -22.66
CA ASP A 506 14.90 39.21 -23.24
C ASP A 506 13.71 39.53 -24.17
N GLU A 507 13.50 40.82 -24.45
CA GLU A 507 12.35 41.31 -25.21
C GLU A 507 12.18 40.58 -26.56
N GLY A 508 10.96 40.09 -26.83
CA GLY A 508 10.68 39.37 -28.07
C GLY A 508 9.36 38.58 -28.05
N GLN A 509 9.15 37.77 -29.07
CA GLN A 509 7.96 36.92 -29.17
C GLN A 509 7.94 35.83 -28.09
N LEU A 510 9.10 35.24 -27.77
CA LEU A 510 9.23 34.21 -26.74
C LEU A 510 8.89 34.75 -25.34
N ALA A 511 9.40 35.94 -24.98
CA ALA A 511 9.06 36.60 -23.72
C ALA A 511 7.55 36.86 -23.57
N LYS A 512 6.87 37.24 -24.67
CA LYS A 512 5.40 37.38 -24.69
C LYS A 512 4.70 36.03 -24.52
N GLU A 513 5.16 35.00 -25.22
CA GLU A 513 4.59 33.64 -25.15
C GLU A 513 4.80 32.96 -23.79
N LEU A 514 5.83 33.34 -23.05
CA LEU A 514 6.15 32.85 -21.70
C LEU A 514 5.73 33.82 -20.60
N ASN A 515 5.03 34.92 -20.97
CA ASN A 515 4.56 35.96 -20.07
C ASN A 515 5.64 36.48 -19.10
N TYR A 516 6.86 36.65 -19.61
CA TYR A 516 7.96 37.21 -18.84
C TYR A 516 7.62 38.64 -18.39
N TYR A 517 7.75 38.90 -17.10
CA TYR A 517 7.54 40.19 -16.49
C TYR A 517 8.53 40.40 -15.36
N GLU A 518 9.25 41.51 -15.40
CA GLU A 518 10.28 41.81 -14.42
C GLU A 518 9.79 42.83 -13.39
N TYR A 519 9.98 42.52 -12.10
CA TYR A 519 9.54 43.37 -11.01
C TYR A 519 10.63 44.34 -10.58
N ALA A 520 11.82 43.81 -10.27
CA ALA A 520 12.90 44.57 -9.69
C ALA A 520 14.26 43.90 -9.90
N GLN A 521 15.31 44.72 -9.86
CA GLN A 521 16.70 44.27 -9.81
C GLN A 521 17.31 44.74 -8.49
N VAL A 522 17.91 43.83 -7.73
CA VAL A 522 18.44 44.11 -6.39
C VAL A 522 19.93 43.77 -6.35
N ARG A 523 20.79 44.79 -6.29
CA ARG A 523 22.22 44.61 -6.04
C ARG A 523 22.45 44.33 -4.55
N PHE A 524 23.47 43.53 -4.24
CA PHE A 524 23.75 43.11 -2.86
C PHE A 524 24.30 44.23 -1.96
N ASP A 525 24.63 45.39 -2.54
CA ASP A 525 24.92 46.64 -1.81
C ASP A 525 23.65 47.39 -1.36
N GLY A 526 22.46 46.89 -1.71
CA GLY A 526 21.17 47.50 -1.41
C GLY A 526 20.67 48.47 -2.47
N THR A 527 21.39 48.66 -3.58
CA THR A 527 20.89 49.41 -4.73
C THR A 527 19.79 48.61 -5.42
N VAL A 528 18.64 49.24 -5.62
CA VAL A 528 17.49 48.59 -6.26
C VAL A 528 17.03 49.41 -7.46
N GLN A 529 16.78 48.73 -8.58
CA GLN A 529 16.08 49.28 -9.73
C GLN A 529 14.65 48.76 -9.75
N ASN A 530 13.68 49.67 -9.68
CA ASN A 530 12.28 49.33 -9.90
C ASN A 530 12.02 49.26 -11.41
N VAL A 531 11.55 48.11 -11.89
CA VAL A 531 11.21 47.87 -13.30
C VAL A 531 9.70 47.78 -13.48
N GLY A 532 9.04 47.00 -12.63
CA GLY A 532 7.61 46.72 -12.70
C GLY A 532 6.96 46.50 -11.34
N ALA A 533 7.63 46.83 -10.23
CA ALA A 533 7.02 46.80 -8.90
C ALA A 533 6.24 48.10 -8.63
N ARG A 534 5.20 48.02 -7.79
CA ARG A 534 4.40 49.20 -7.41
C ARG A 534 5.17 50.13 -6.47
N ASP A 535 5.90 49.54 -5.54
CA ASP A 535 6.78 50.25 -4.62
C ASP A 535 7.92 49.32 -4.17
N ILE A 536 9.05 49.90 -3.79
CA ILE A 536 10.19 49.18 -3.23
C ILE A 536 10.76 50.01 -2.08
N GLN A 537 10.82 49.41 -0.89
CA GLN A 537 11.45 50.00 0.28
C GLN A 537 12.71 49.24 0.65
N VAL A 538 13.81 49.98 0.81
CA VAL A 538 15.09 49.46 1.26
C VAL A 538 15.39 49.99 2.64
N LYS A 539 15.69 49.10 3.59
CA LYS A 539 16.10 49.44 4.95
C LYS A 539 17.41 48.73 5.28
N THR A 540 18.46 49.52 5.52
CA THR A 540 19.77 49.00 5.93
C THR A 540 19.96 49.19 7.43
N LEU A 541 20.23 48.10 8.14
CA LEU A 541 20.54 48.11 9.57
C LEU A 541 22.01 47.72 9.78
N PRO A 542 22.75 48.42 10.67
CA PRO A 542 24.07 47.97 11.09
C PRO A 542 23.98 46.64 11.85
N PHE A 543 24.95 45.75 11.64
CA PHE A 543 24.96 44.40 12.21
C PHE A 543 25.29 44.43 13.72
N ASP A 544 24.48 43.79 14.56
CA ASP A 544 24.65 43.73 16.02
C ASP A 544 25.52 42.50 16.40
N ILE A 545 26.59 42.71 17.18
CA ILE A 545 27.80 41.85 17.26
C ILE A 545 27.59 40.47 17.97
N THR A 546 26.37 39.98 18.16
CA THR A 546 26.12 38.80 19.02
C THR A 546 25.80 37.47 18.31
N ALA A 547 25.80 37.37 16.98
CA ALA A 547 25.67 36.09 16.28
C ALA A 547 26.49 35.99 14.98
N SER A 548 27.42 35.03 14.94
CA SER A 548 28.26 34.53 13.84
C SER A 548 29.11 35.53 13.04
N GLY A 549 30.44 35.38 13.16
CA GLY A 549 31.44 36.17 12.44
C GLY A 549 31.55 35.80 10.96
N ILE A 550 31.00 36.65 10.09
CA ILE A 550 31.24 36.63 8.65
C ILE A 550 32.27 37.73 8.36
N ALA A 551 33.50 37.34 8.06
CA ALA A 551 34.60 38.25 7.75
C ALA A 551 34.79 38.33 6.23
N LYS A 552 34.96 39.53 5.66
CA LYS A 552 35.63 39.69 4.35
C LYS A 552 37.05 39.17 4.51
N LYS A 553 37.32 37.93 4.09
CA LYS A 553 38.70 37.48 3.86
C LYS A 553 39.23 38.18 2.61
N HIS A 554 40.54 38.35 2.51
CA HIS A 554 41.16 39.13 1.44
C HIS A 554 40.83 38.63 0.01
N ASP A 555 40.27 37.43 -0.13
CA ASP A 555 40.06 36.76 -1.42
C ASP A 555 38.59 36.66 -1.87
N TYR A 556 37.58 36.78 -0.99
CA TYR A 556 36.15 36.67 -1.35
C TYR A 556 35.20 37.38 -0.35
N ALA A 557 34.01 37.75 -0.82
CA ALA A 557 32.87 38.20 -0.01
C ALA A 557 31.86 37.07 0.19
N GLU A 558 31.18 37.01 1.33
CA GLU A 558 30.23 35.96 1.70
C GLU A 558 28.89 36.58 2.07
N TYR A 559 27.80 35.97 1.61
CA TYR A 559 26.46 36.50 1.75
C TYR A 559 25.47 35.42 2.18
N ASP A 560 24.66 35.75 3.18
CA ASP A 560 23.45 34.99 3.53
C ASP A 560 22.22 35.79 3.11
N VAL A 561 21.31 35.13 2.39
CA VAL A 561 20.09 35.72 1.85
C VAL A 561 18.90 34.92 2.36
N GLU A 562 17.89 35.60 2.88
CA GLU A 562 16.57 35.03 3.13
C GLU A 562 15.55 35.74 2.24
N ALA A 563 14.79 34.97 1.45
CA ALA A 563 13.77 35.52 0.57
C ALA A 563 12.43 34.79 0.74
N VAL A 564 11.34 35.55 0.81
CA VAL A 564 9.99 35.01 1.01
C VAL A 564 8.96 35.85 0.28
N LYS A 565 7.92 35.22 -0.26
CA LYS A 565 6.75 35.89 -0.84
C LYS A 565 5.54 35.67 0.07
N VAL A 566 4.91 36.76 0.49
CA VAL A 566 3.63 36.74 1.20
C VAL A 566 2.68 37.66 0.46
N LYS A 567 1.60 37.08 -0.06
CA LYS A 567 0.63 37.75 -0.92
C LYS A 567 1.29 38.50 -2.10
N ASP A 568 1.03 39.80 -2.20
CA ASP A 568 1.53 40.76 -3.18
C ASP A 568 2.89 41.38 -2.79
N HIS A 569 3.57 40.84 -1.78
CA HIS A 569 4.85 41.36 -1.31
C HIS A 569 5.95 40.28 -1.31
N VAL A 570 7.16 40.71 -1.68
CA VAL A 570 8.38 39.93 -1.54
C VAL A 570 9.31 40.64 -0.57
N LEU A 571 9.88 39.89 0.36
CA LEU A 571 10.92 40.36 1.26
C LEU A 571 12.21 39.62 0.93
N ILE A 572 13.27 40.38 0.70
CA ILE A 572 14.63 39.86 0.54
C ILE A 572 15.48 40.48 1.64
N LYS A 573 16.12 39.64 2.44
CA LYS A 573 17.03 40.02 3.51
C LYS A 573 18.43 39.57 3.13
N ILE A 574 19.35 40.49 2.92
CA ILE A 574 20.75 40.23 2.54
C ILE A 574 21.65 40.57 3.71
N LEU A 575 22.51 39.64 4.12
CA LEU A 575 23.51 39.81 5.17
C LEU A 575 24.90 39.77 4.51
N ASP A 576 25.64 40.87 4.60
CA ASP A 576 26.99 41.03 3.99
C ASP A 576 28.14 41.03 5.01
N GLY A 577 27.86 40.58 6.24
CA GLY A 577 28.76 40.56 7.39
C GLY A 577 28.93 41.90 8.13
N LYS A 578 28.45 43.02 7.59
CA LYS A 578 28.50 44.35 8.25
C LYS A 578 27.14 45.01 8.41
N HIS A 579 26.21 44.68 7.52
CA HIS A 579 24.88 45.21 7.47
C HIS A 579 23.88 44.09 7.24
N THR A 580 22.63 44.37 7.61
CA THR A 580 21.49 43.62 7.12
C THR A 580 20.65 44.55 6.27
N ILE A 581 20.49 44.21 5.01
CA ILE A 581 19.72 44.96 4.02
C ILE A 581 18.39 44.26 3.84
N TYR A 582 17.31 44.96 4.17
CA TYR A 582 15.94 44.51 3.91
C TYR A 582 15.42 45.21 2.67
N VAL A 583 15.02 44.44 1.67
CA VAL A 583 14.37 44.93 0.46
C VAL A 583 12.96 44.37 0.44
N THR A 584 11.98 45.24 0.65
CA THR A 584 10.56 44.90 0.55
C THR A 584 10.04 45.40 -0.79
N ILE A 585 9.45 44.51 -1.58
CA ILE A 585 9.00 44.76 -2.95
C ILE A 585 7.49 44.52 -2.98
N ALA A 586 6.72 45.55 -3.35
CA ALA A 586 5.29 45.41 -3.62
C ALA A 586 5.08 45.04 -5.08
N LEU A 587 4.70 43.79 -5.34
CA LEU A 587 4.40 43.28 -6.68
C LEU A 587 3.14 43.96 -7.25
N PRO A 588 2.96 43.97 -8.59
CA PRO A 588 1.75 44.47 -9.25
C PRO A 588 0.44 43.95 -8.69
N ASP A 589 0.42 42.69 -8.23
CA ASP A 589 -0.73 41.98 -7.68
C ASP A 589 -0.26 40.72 -6.91
N ASN A 590 -1.20 40.02 -6.28
CA ASN A 590 -0.94 38.81 -5.49
C ASN A 590 -0.80 37.52 -6.34
N SER A 591 -1.57 37.44 -7.42
CA SER A 591 -1.76 36.22 -8.23
C SER A 591 -0.54 35.80 -9.06
N ARG A 592 0.41 36.71 -9.32
CA ARG A 592 1.64 36.35 -10.04
C ARG A 592 2.61 35.56 -9.16
N TYR A 593 3.35 34.67 -9.81
CA TYR A 593 4.54 34.06 -9.21
C TYR A 593 5.66 35.10 -9.04
N ALA A 594 6.58 34.84 -8.13
CA ALA A 594 7.82 35.60 -8.02
C ALA A 594 8.98 34.61 -7.98
N TYR A 595 9.83 34.70 -9.00
CA TYR A 595 11.08 33.98 -9.10
C TYR A 595 12.23 34.93 -8.80
N LEU A 596 13.30 34.38 -8.26
CA LEU A 596 14.51 35.10 -7.92
C LEU A 596 15.71 34.42 -8.60
N SER A 597 16.34 35.10 -9.56
CA SER A 597 17.53 34.63 -10.27
C SER A 597 18.77 35.42 -9.87
N LEU A 598 19.90 34.73 -9.74
CA LEU A 598 21.23 35.28 -9.53
C LEU A 598 21.83 35.76 -10.86
N THR A 599 22.47 36.92 -10.81
CA THR A 599 23.33 37.50 -11.85
C THR A 599 24.38 38.36 -11.15
N GLY A 600 25.29 38.98 -11.88
CA GLY A 600 26.18 39.98 -11.32
C GLY A 600 26.78 40.88 -12.38
N GLU A 601 27.71 41.71 -11.97
CA GLU A 601 28.54 42.54 -12.85
C GLU A 601 29.98 42.49 -12.33
N ASN A 602 30.94 42.18 -13.19
CA ASN A 602 32.36 42.01 -12.89
C ASN A 602 32.67 41.08 -11.70
N CYS A 603 31.84 40.06 -11.44
CA CYS A 603 31.99 39.17 -10.29
C CYS A 603 31.87 37.70 -10.68
N PHE A 604 32.54 36.84 -9.91
CA PHE A 604 32.40 35.40 -9.98
C PHE A 604 31.71 34.93 -8.70
N ILE A 605 30.50 34.41 -8.84
CA ILE A 605 29.70 33.87 -7.73
C ILE A 605 30.03 32.39 -7.62
N HIS A 606 30.30 31.86 -6.42
CA HIS A 606 30.60 30.44 -6.22
C HIS A 606 30.09 29.93 -4.86
N ASP A 607 30.18 28.61 -4.63
CA ASP A 607 29.75 27.94 -3.39
C ASP A 607 28.27 28.22 -3.03
N VAL A 608 27.37 28.27 -4.02
CA VAL A 608 25.96 28.58 -3.74
C VAL A 608 25.24 27.38 -3.11
N ILE A 609 24.65 27.59 -1.94
CA ILE A 609 23.87 26.58 -1.19
C ILE A 609 22.49 27.16 -0.90
N ILE A 610 21.44 26.41 -1.24
CA ILE A 610 20.06 26.84 -1.03
C ILE A 610 19.32 25.81 -0.16
N ASN A 611 18.55 26.29 0.81
CA ASN A 611 17.76 25.49 1.72
C ASN A 611 16.33 26.04 1.84
N LYS A 612 15.33 25.16 1.66
CA LYS A 612 13.89 25.46 1.82
C LYS A 612 13.26 24.52 2.86
N THR A 613 13.79 24.53 4.08
CA THR A 613 13.28 23.70 5.19
C THR A 613 12.62 24.59 6.24
N GLY A 614 11.31 24.52 6.40
CA GLY A 614 10.57 25.29 7.40
C GLY A 614 9.06 25.26 7.19
N SER A 615 8.31 25.82 8.15
CA SER A 615 6.87 26.04 8.04
C SER A 615 6.57 27.36 7.33
N ALA A 616 5.39 27.47 6.72
CA ALA A 616 4.93 28.71 6.10
C ALA A 616 4.87 29.87 7.12
N VAL A 617 5.32 31.06 6.73
CA VAL A 617 5.23 32.27 7.55
C VAL A 617 3.80 32.79 7.65
N THR A 618 3.53 33.60 8.68
CA THR A 618 2.26 34.29 8.89
C THR A 618 2.04 35.40 7.86
N GLU A 619 0.79 35.86 7.68
CA GLU A 619 0.46 36.87 6.67
C GLU A 619 1.03 38.26 6.97
N ASP A 620 1.33 38.54 8.23
CA ASP A 620 1.89 39.80 8.74
C ASP A 620 3.43 39.81 8.76
N TYR A 621 4.07 38.74 8.27
CA TYR A 621 5.53 38.60 8.29
C TYR A 621 6.25 39.70 7.48
N ILE A 622 5.66 40.14 6.36
CA ILE A 622 6.19 41.24 5.54
C ILE A 622 5.43 42.53 5.86
N PRO A 623 6.10 43.60 6.31
CA PRO A 623 5.46 44.92 6.45
C PRO A 623 4.90 45.38 5.11
N ARG A 624 3.63 45.76 5.08
CA ARG A 624 2.98 46.26 3.86
C ARG A 624 3.50 47.66 3.53
N ILE A 625 3.97 47.84 2.30
CA ILE A 625 4.52 49.12 1.81
C ILE A 625 3.63 49.79 0.75
N ALA A 626 2.71 49.03 0.15
CA ALA A 626 1.73 49.54 -0.81
C ALA A 626 0.29 49.10 -0.45
N PRO A 627 -0.75 49.89 -0.83
CA PRO A 627 -2.15 49.51 -0.63
C PRO A 627 -2.47 48.14 -1.22
N GLU A 628 -3.49 47.45 -0.70
CA GLU A 628 -3.90 46.17 -1.27
C GLU A 628 -4.48 46.34 -2.68
N VAL A 629 -4.09 45.46 -3.61
CA VAL A 629 -4.60 45.47 -4.98
C VAL A 629 -5.92 44.73 -5.02
N SER A 630 -6.98 45.48 -5.28
CA SER A 630 -8.34 44.96 -5.31
C SER A 630 -9.02 45.32 -6.63
N TYR A 631 -9.64 44.32 -7.25
CA TYR A 631 -10.36 44.40 -8.51
C TYR A 631 -11.88 44.35 -8.30
N ILE A 632 -12.32 44.33 -7.04
CA ILE A 632 -13.73 44.37 -6.62
C ILE A 632 -14.21 45.78 -6.28
N THR A 633 -13.83 46.76 -7.12
CA THR A 633 -14.08 48.20 -6.90
C THR A 633 -15.53 48.64 -7.10
N GLU A 634 -16.38 47.75 -7.60
CA GLU A 634 -17.80 48.02 -7.85
C GLU A 634 -18.61 47.99 -6.55
N PRO A 635 -19.78 48.66 -6.49
CA PRO A 635 -20.67 48.54 -5.34
C PRO A 635 -21.06 47.07 -5.07
N ALA A 636 -21.05 46.68 -3.80
CA ALA A 636 -21.56 45.38 -3.39
C ALA A 636 -23.07 45.27 -3.70
N GLY A 637 -23.52 44.07 -4.02
CA GLY A 637 -24.93 43.75 -4.21
C GLY A 637 -25.59 43.42 -2.88
N ASP A 638 -26.30 42.28 -2.84
CA ASP A 638 -26.93 41.77 -1.61
C ASP A 638 -25.90 41.16 -0.65
N ILE A 639 -24.76 40.67 -1.17
CA ILE A 639 -23.63 40.17 -0.39
C ILE A 639 -22.30 40.82 -0.83
N PRO A 640 -21.25 40.80 0.02
CA PRO A 640 -19.96 41.40 -0.30
C PRO A 640 -19.33 40.82 -1.58
N ASN A 641 -18.66 41.68 -2.35
CA ASN A 641 -17.85 41.24 -3.48
C ASN A 641 -16.68 40.37 -3.00
N VAL A 642 -16.22 39.45 -3.85
CA VAL A 642 -15.07 38.58 -3.54
C VAL A 642 -14.05 38.59 -4.66
N GLN A 643 -12.78 38.72 -4.30
CA GLN A 643 -11.64 38.51 -5.19
C GLN A 643 -10.99 37.18 -4.84
N VAL A 644 -10.79 36.35 -5.85
CA VAL A 644 -10.20 35.02 -5.72
C VAL A 644 -8.85 35.04 -6.44
N ASP A 645 -7.76 35.20 -5.68
CA ASP A 645 -6.40 35.40 -6.22
C ASP A 645 -5.74 34.12 -6.76
N GLY A 646 -6.24 32.96 -6.36
CA GLY A 646 -5.82 31.64 -6.86
C GLY A 646 -6.91 30.61 -6.62
N TYR A 647 -6.67 29.37 -7.03
CA TYR A 647 -7.67 28.30 -6.98
C TYR A 647 -8.34 28.17 -5.61
N ARG A 648 -9.60 28.63 -5.54
CA ARG A 648 -10.48 28.60 -4.36
C ARG A 648 -9.87 29.22 -3.09
N THR A 649 -8.97 30.20 -3.22
CA THR A 649 -8.34 30.85 -2.06
C THR A 649 -9.30 31.76 -1.28
N ALA A 650 -10.42 32.15 -1.90
CA ALA A 650 -11.49 32.93 -1.30
C ALA A 650 -12.85 32.52 -1.87
N ALA A 651 -13.92 32.82 -1.16
CA ALA A 651 -15.28 32.56 -1.60
C ALA A 651 -16.25 33.61 -1.04
N ALA A 652 -17.34 33.84 -1.75
CA ALA A 652 -18.46 34.63 -1.29
C ALA A 652 -19.13 33.94 -0.09
N GLU A 653 -19.95 34.69 0.65
CA GLU A 653 -20.75 34.14 1.74
C GLU A 653 -21.67 33.03 1.24
N GLY A 654 -21.80 31.95 2.03
CA GLY A 654 -22.64 30.82 1.71
C GLY A 654 -24.12 31.17 1.77
N ILE A 655 -24.84 30.86 0.70
CA ILE A 655 -26.26 31.20 0.55
C ILE A 655 -27.08 29.93 0.62
N LEU A 656 -28.00 29.86 1.57
CA LEU A 656 -28.91 28.71 1.71
C LEU A 656 -29.76 28.56 0.44
N ILE A 657 -29.76 27.37 -0.14
CA ILE A 657 -30.49 27.06 -1.36
C ILE A 657 -32.00 27.03 -1.09
N SER A 658 -32.75 27.69 -1.97
CA SER A 658 -34.22 27.63 -2.04
C SER A 658 -34.66 27.29 -3.47
N ASP A 659 -35.84 26.70 -3.63
CA ASP A 659 -36.37 26.37 -4.95
C ASP A 659 -36.72 27.63 -5.74
N GLY A 660 -36.29 27.71 -7.00
CA GLY A 660 -36.54 28.86 -7.88
C GLY A 660 -35.59 30.05 -7.67
N MET A 661 -34.48 29.86 -6.95
CA MET A 661 -33.50 30.90 -6.65
C MET A 661 -32.67 31.31 -7.88
N GLU A 662 -32.41 32.60 -8.04
CA GLU A 662 -31.53 33.17 -9.07
C GLU A 662 -30.39 33.96 -8.40
N LEU A 663 -29.15 33.68 -8.83
CA LEU A 663 -27.97 34.48 -8.52
C LEU A 663 -27.55 35.25 -9.76
N SER A 664 -27.35 36.56 -9.64
CA SER A 664 -26.77 37.38 -10.70
C SER A 664 -25.53 38.10 -10.18
N PHE A 665 -24.45 38.09 -10.93
CA PHE A 665 -23.20 38.76 -10.55
C PHE A 665 -22.43 39.19 -11.79
N HIS A 666 -21.59 40.20 -11.63
CA HIS A 666 -20.59 40.54 -12.64
C HIS A 666 -19.31 39.75 -12.35
N SER A 667 -18.74 39.14 -13.37
CA SER A 667 -17.49 38.40 -13.24
C SER A 667 -16.47 38.86 -14.26
N LYS A 668 -15.23 39.02 -13.82
CA LYS A 668 -14.08 39.22 -14.69
C LYS A 668 -12.87 38.47 -14.17
N SER A 669 -12.03 37.99 -15.07
CA SER A 669 -10.72 37.46 -14.65
C SER A 669 -9.80 38.61 -14.19
N LEU A 670 -8.90 38.32 -13.26
CA LEU A 670 -7.87 39.28 -12.84
C LEU A 670 -6.95 39.62 -14.03
N PRO A 671 -6.28 40.78 -14.07
CA PRO A 671 -5.43 41.16 -15.22
C PRO A 671 -4.30 40.18 -15.55
N THR A 672 -3.90 39.40 -14.54
CA THR A 672 -2.92 38.33 -14.55
C THR A 672 -3.46 36.99 -15.01
N ALA A 673 -4.78 36.87 -15.11
CA ALA A 673 -5.40 35.66 -15.54
C ALA A 673 -4.99 35.37 -16.98
N ARG A 674 -4.17 34.33 -17.11
CA ARG A 674 -3.54 33.94 -18.37
C ARG A 674 -4.28 32.82 -19.07
N LEU A 675 -5.31 32.23 -18.48
CA LEU A 675 -5.86 30.94 -18.89
C LEU A 675 -7.39 30.99 -18.93
N VAL A 676 -7.99 30.13 -19.76
CA VAL A 676 -9.44 30.08 -19.97
C VAL A 676 -10.18 29.75 -18.67
N TRP A 677 -9.59 28.89 -17.85
CA TRP A 677 -10.22 28.37 -16.63
C TRP A 677 -10.07 29.27 -15.41
N HIS A 678 -9.39 30.41 -15.55
CA HIS A 678 -9.39 31.49 -14.56
C HIS A 678 -10.74 32.20 -14.59
N CYS A 679 -11.73 31.54 -14.02
CA CYS A 679 -13.13 31.89 -14.12
C CYS A 679 -13.84 31.67 -12.78
N PRO A 680 -15.07 32.17 -12.67
CA PRO A 680 -15.93 31.89 -11.52
C PRO A 680 -16.26 30.41 -11.40
N PHE A 681 -16.37 29.93 -10.18
CA PHE A 681 -16.94 28.62 -9.84
C PHE A 681 -18.13 28.81 -8.91
N LEU A 682 -19.05 27.85 -8.92
CA LEU A 682 -20.13 27.73 -7.94
C LEU A 682 -19.99 26.41 -7.19
N ALA A 683 -19.74 26.50 -5.88
CA ALA A 683 -19.70 25.33 -5.00
C ALA A 683 -21.10 25.09 -4.41
N VAL A 684 -21.54 23.84 -4.42
CA VAL A 684 -22.74 23.34 -3.72
C VAL A 684 -22.27 22.46 -2.58
N TYR A 685 -22.63 22.78 -1.34
CA TYR A 685 -22.04 22.13 -0.16
C TYR A 685 -22.95 22.20 1.07
N SER A 686 -22.62 21.43 2.10
CA SER A 686 -23.11 21.64 3.46
C SER A 686 -21.94 21.98 4.39
N SER A 687 -22.17 22.84 5.37
CA SER A 687 -21.28 23.01 6.52
C SER A 687 -22.06 23.49 7.72
N LYS A 688 -21.52 23.27 8.92
CA LYS A 688 -22.20 23.61 10.18
C LYS A 688 -22.43 25.11 10.35
N ASP A 689 -21.53 25.94 9.82
CA ASP A 689 -21.57 27.40 9.92
C ASP A 689 -21.97 28.09 8.61
N GLY A 690 -22.35 27.31 7.59
CA GLY A 690 -22.70 27.81 6.25
C GLY A 690 -21.51 28.36 5.45
N LYS A 691 -20.27 28.29 5.96
CA LYS A 691 -19.07 28.77 5.25
C LYS A 691 -18.43 27.66 4.41
N LEU A 692 -17.89 28.05 3.26
CA LEU A 692 -17.07 27.15 2.43
C LEU A 692 -15.83 26.75 3.24
N ASN A 693 -15.51 25.45 3.29
CA ASN A 693 -14.44 24.87 4.12
C ASN A 693 -14.61 25.06 5.65
N GLY A 694 -15.84 25.27 6.13
CA GLY A 694 -16.16 25.33 7.56
C GLY A 694 -16.12 23.96 8.27
N PRO A 695 -16.46 23.89 9.57
CA PRO A 695 -16.58 22.62 10.29
C PRO A 695 -17.65 21.71 9.65
N ASP A 696 -17.35 20.41 9.56
CA ASP A 696 -18.20 19.40 8.90
C ASP A 696 -18.51 19.72 7.42
N PHE A 697 -17.57 20.36 6.73
CA PHE A 697 -17.70 20.69 5.32
C PHE A 697 -17.79 19.43 4.45
N MET A 698 -18.84 19.36 3.63
CA MET A 698 -19.03 18.34 2.61
C MET A 698 -19.41 19.02 1.30
N GLU A 699 -18.57 18.85 0.27
CA GLU A 699 -18.82 19.39 -1.07
C GLU A 699 -19.62 18.38 -1.90
N TYR A 700 -20.72 18.84 -2.48
CA TYR A 700 -21.60 18.03 -3.32
C TYR A 700 -21.43 18.30 -4.80
N ALA A 701 -21.03 19.51 -5.19
CA ALA A 701 -20.72 19.83 -6.57
C ALA A 701 -19.82 21.06 -6.64
N LEU A 702 -18.92 21.09 -7.62
CA LEU A 702 -18.21 22.31 -8.02
C LEU A 702 -18.44 22.55 -9.51
N ILE A 703 -19.14 23.63 -9.83
CA ILE A 703 -19.53 23.97 -11.19
C ILE A 703 -18.64 25.09 -11.67
N ARG A 704 -17.72 24.79 -12.60
CA ARG A 704 -16.85 25.80 -13.19
C ARG A 704 -17.52 26.44 -14.40
N PHE A 705 -17.38 27.75 -14.56
CA PHE A 705 -18.15 28.52 -15.56
C PHE A 705 -17.56 28.42 -16.97
N ASP A 706 -16.37 27.85 -17.09
CA ASP A 706 -15.80 27.31 -18.32
C ASP A 706 -16.44 25.96 -18.74
N GLY A 707 -17.30 25.35 -17.91
CA GLY A 707 -17.95 24.08 -18.22
C GLY A 707 -17.08 22.86 -17.95
N GLU A 708 -15.94 22.99 -17.26
CA GLU A 708 -15.21 21.83 -16.76
C GLU A 708 -16.00 21.17 -15.61
N ASN A 709 -16.09 19.84 -15.65
CA ASN A 709 -16.77 19.04 -14.61
C ASN A 709 -15.74 18.36 -13.73
N TRP A 710 -15.99 18.29 -12.42
CA TRP A 710 -15.31 17.40 -11.47
C TRP A 710 -16.32 16.54 -10.73
N GLU A 711 -16.02 15.25 -10.57
CA GLU A 711 -16.92 14.39 -9.80
C GLU A 711 -16.81 14.72 -8.31
N ALA A 712 -17.92 14.57 -7.60
CA ALA A 712 -18.04 14.92 -6.20
C ALA A 712 -17.71 13.74 -5.29
N ALA A 713 -17.70 14.03 -3.98
CA ALA A 713 -17.49 13.08 -2.91
C ALA A 713 -18.42 11.85 -2.99
N ASP A 714 -17.97 10.73 -2.39
CA ASP A 714 -18.74 9.48 -2.29
C ASP A 714 -20.19 9.72 -1.81
N GLY A 715 -21.17 9.14 -2.51
CA GLY A 715 -22.61 9.26 -2.18
C GLY A 715 -23.34 10.43 -2.85
N VAL A 716 -22.76 11.03 -3.89
CA VAL A 716 -23.39 12.09 -4.68
C VAL A 716 -23.26 11.82 -6.18
N GLU A 717 -24.37 11.79 -6.91
CA GLU A 717 -24.38 11.70 -8.37
C GLU A 717 -24.43 13.11 -8.97
N ASN A 718 -23.43 13.48 -9.79
CA ASN A 718 -23.42 14.75 -10.53
C ASN A 718 -23.48 14.53 -12.03
N LYS A 719 -24.51 15.09 -12.67
CA LYS A 719 -24.66 15.10 -14.13
C LYS A 719 -24.50 16.52 -14.67
N LEU A 720 -23.31 16.82 -15.20
CA LEU A 720 -23.03 18.08 -15.91
C LEU A 720 -23.28 17.91 -17.41
N VAL A 721 -24.09 18.80 -17.97
CA VAL A 721 -24.31 18.94 -19.42
C VAL A 721 -23.84 20.33 -19.84
N VAL A 722 -22.93 20.37 -20.81
CA VAL A 722 -22.38 21.61 -21.35
C VAL A 722 -22.70 21.68 -22.84
N VAL A 723 -23.38 22.76 -23.24
CA VAL A 723 -23.76 23.02 -24.64
C VAL A 723 -23.13 24.33 -25.08
N LYS A 724 -22.40 24.29 -26.19
CA LYS A 724 -21.87 25.49 -26.86
C LYS A 724 -22.94 25.97 -27.84
N ASN A 725 -23.49 27.16 -27.63
CA ASN A 725 -24.51 27.74 -28.50
C ASN A 725 -23.87 28.54 -29.64
N ASP A 726 -24.69 29.10 -30.54
CA ASP A 726 -24.21 29.88 -31.71
C ASP A 726 -23.38 31.12 -31.32
N GLY A 727 -23.46 31.56 -30.06
CA GLY A 727 -22.64 32.64 -29.50
C GLY A 727 -21.22 32.21 -29.09
N PHE A 728 -20.90 30.92 -29.06
CA PHE A 728 -19.56 30.44 -28.74
C PHE A 728 -18.66 30.44 -29.99
N THR A 729 -17.81 31.46 -30.11
CA THR A 729 -16.91 31.64 -31.26
C THR A 729 -15.51 31.06 -31.04
N GLY A 730 -15.29 30.30 -29.96
CA GLY A 730 -14.01 29.68 -29.60
C GLY A 730 -13.41 30.16 -28.29
N TRP A 731 -12.50 29.37 -27.73
CA TRP A 731 -11.93 29.59 -26.39
C TRP A 731 -11.09 30.86 -26.27
N ASP A 732 -10.37 31.25 -27.33
CA ASP A 732 -9.57 32.48 -27.31
C ASP A 732 -10.45 33.73 -27.19
N VAL A 733 -11.58 33.74 -27.90
CA VAL A 733 -12.57 34.84 -27.82
C VAL A 733 -13.25 34.84 -26.45
N TRP A 734 -13.64 33.66 -25.96
CA TRP A 734 -14.23 33.51 -24.63
C TRP A 734 -13.29 34.03 -23.54
N LYS A 735 -11.99 33.72 -23.62
CA LYS A 735 -10.95 34.19 -22.69
C LYS A 735 -10.81 35.71 -22.68
N VAL A 736 -10.82 36.34 -23.86
CA VAL A 736 -10.79 37.81 -23.97
C VAL A 736 -12.04 38.42 -23.33
N MET A 737 -13.21 37.85 -23.59
CA MET A 737 -14.48 38.30 -23.01
C MET A 737 -14.50 38.13 -21.49
N ASN A 738 -14.07 36.99 -20.95
CA ASN A 738 -13.95 36.75 -19.51
C ASN A 738 -12.97 37.72 -18.84
N ARG A 739 -11.91 38.12 -19.53
CA ARG A 739 -10.96 39.14 -19.05
C ARG A 739 -11.54 40.55 -19.03
N ILE A 740 -12.37 40.91 -20.02
CA ILE A 740 -13.10 42.19 -20.03
C ILE A 740 -14.14 42.21 -18.91
N GLY A 741 -14.79 41.07 -18.69
CA GLY A 741 -15.85 40.88 -17.72
C GLY A 741 -17.23 40.84 -18.37
N PHE A 742 -18.12 40.05 -17.81
CA PHE A 742 -19.51 39.94 -18.24
C PHE A 742 -20.44 39.58 -17.08
N ASP A 743 -21.73 39.89 -17.26
CA ASP A 743 -22.77 39.56 -16.29
C ASP A 743 -23.19 38.10 -16.43
N SER A 744 -23.12 37.38 -15.31
CA SER A 744 -23.45 35.96 -15.20
C SER A 744 -24.75 35.79 -14.43
N LYS A 745 -25.58 34.83 -14.86
CA LYS A 745 -26.80 34.44 -14.16
C LYS A 745 -26.82 32.95 -13.91
N VAL A 746 -27.22 32.57 -12.70
CA VAL A 746 -27.30 31.19 -12.25
C VAL A 746 -28.69 30.96 -11.70
N PHE A 747 -29.39 29.99 -12.27
CA PHE A 747 -30.70 29.54 -11.82
C PHE A 747 -30.53 28.25 -11.05
N ILE A 748 -31.07 28.19 -9.84
CA ILE A 748 -30.97 27.05 -8.93
C ILE A 748 -32.39 26.57 -8.62
N GLN A 749 -32.65 25.30 -8.88
CA GLN A 749 -33.88 24.61 -8.52
C GLN A 749 -33.56 23.49 -7.54
N ARG A 750 -34.38 23.36 -6.50
CA ARG A 750 -34.20 22.32 -5.48
C ARG A 750 -35.50 21.55 -5.29
N LYS A 751 -35.47 20.26 -5.59
CA LYS A 751 -36.59 19.33 -5.40
C LYS A 751 -36.13 18.18 -4.52
N ALA A 752 -36.43 18.27 -3.23
CA ALA A 752 -35.94 17.35 -2.20
C ALA A 752 -34.40 17.22 -2.27
N ASN A 753 -33.91 16.00 -2.52
CA ASN A 753 -32.50 15.64 -2.62
C ASN A 753 -31.85 15.97 -3.98
N VAL A 754 -32.59 16.53 -4.95
CA VAL A 754 -32.08 16.89 -6.28
C VAL A 754 -31.93 18.40 -6.41
N ILE A 755 -30.72 18.84 -6.75
CA ILE A 755 -30.37 20.25 -6.97
C ILE A 755 -29.97 20.41 -8.44
N THR A 756 -30.67 21.27 -9.17
CA THR A 756 -30.35 21.60 -10.55
C THR A 756 -29.85 23.03 -10.64
N VAL A 757 -28.65 23.21 -11.18
CA VAL A 757 -28.04 24.52 -11.44
C VAL A 757 -27.93 24.72 -12.94
N THR A 758 -28.43 25.84 -13.44
CA THR A 758 -28.35 26.22 -14.87
C THR A 758 -27.75 27.61 -15.00
N THR A 759 -26.77 27.77 -15.88
CA THR A 759 -26.14 29.07 -16.16
C THR A 759 -25.74 29.18 -17.63
N GLU A 760 -25.68 30.40 -18.15
CA GLU A 760 -25.17 30.67 -19.50
C GLU A 760 -24.09 31.75 -19.41
N ASN A 761 -22.89 31.43 -19.88
CA ASN A 761 -21.71 32.28 -19.76
C ASN A 761 -20.93 32.29 -21.07
N GLY A 762 -20.97 33.40 -21.80
CA GLY A 762 -20.14 33.56 -22.99
C GLY A 762 -20.44 32.60 -24.13
N GLY A 763 -21.72 32.23 -24.31
CA GLY A 763 -22.13 31.24 -25.31
C GLY A 763 -22.00 29.78 -24.87
N ILE A 764 -21.66 29.53 -23.59
CA ILE A 764 -21.66 28.21 -22.99
C ILE A 764 -22.86 28.09 -22.05
N SER A 765 -23.77 27.17 -22.33
CA SER A 765 -24.87 26.81 -21.44
C SER A 765 -24.48 25.60 -20.61
N ILE A 766 -24.49 25.76 -19.29
CA ILE A 766 -24.10 24.73 -18.31
C ILE A 766 -25.33 24.35 -17.51
N LYS A 767 -25.61 23.05 -17.44
CA LYS A 767 -26.63 22.47 -16.57
C LYS A 767 -26.02 21.37 -15.71
N ASN A 768 -25.92 21.59 -14.41
CA ASN A 768 -25.54 20.57 -13.45
C ASN A 768 -26.77 20.03 -12.73
N THR A 769 -26.89 18.71 -12.60
CA THR A 769 -27.89 18.06 -11.75
C THR A 769 -27.16 17.23 -10.69
N THR A 770 -27.27 17.66 -9.45
CA THR A 770 -26.68 17.01 -8.27
C THR A 770 -27.77 16.25 -7.53
N THR A 771 -27.61 14.93 -7.40
CA THR A 771 -28.50 14.06 -6.64
C THR A 771 -27.79 13.59 -5.38
N LEU A 772 -28.34 13.95 -4.22
CA LEU A 772 -27.84 13.54 -2.90
C LEU A 772 -28.51 12.23 -2.48
N ASP A 773 -27.80 11.33 -1.78
CA ASP A 773 -28.38 10.09 -1.26
C ASP A 773 -29.54 10.32 -0.27
N GLN A 774 -29.53 11.44 0.43
CA GLN A 774 -30.57 11.84 1.39
C GLN A 774 -30.93 13.32 1.20
N ASP A 775 -32.15 13.70 1.59
CA ASP A 775 -32.56 15.11 1.58
C ASP A 775 -31.94 15.85 2.78
N ILE A 776 -30.82 16.51 2.51
CA ILE A 776 -30.05 17.25 3.51
C ILE A 776 -30.67 18.62 3.66
N LYS A 777 -31.15 18.96 4.85
CA LYS A 777 -31.92 20.20 5.08
C LYS A 777 -31.15 21.46 4.67
N ASP A 778 -29.93 21.62 5.18
CA ASP A 778 -29.14 22.84 5.05
C ASP A 778 -28.05 22.67 3.99
N VAL A 779 -28.41 22.97 2.73
CA VAL A 779 -27.47 22.99 1.60
C VAL A 779 -27.27 24.43 1.16
N TYR A 780 -26.01 24.81 0.95
CA TYR A 780 -25.58 26.16 0.61
C TYR A 780 -24.96 26.17 -0.79
N VAL A 781 -24.99 27.34 -1.42
CA VAL A 781 -24.16 27.68 -2.57
C VAL A 781 -23.24 28.84 -2.25
N ALA A 782 -22.01 28.80 -2.74
CA ALA A 782 -21.09 29.93 -2.70
C ALA A 782 -20.38 30.11 -4.04
N LEU A 783 -20.22 31.37 -4.45
CA LEU A 783 -19.37 31.72 -5.58
C LEU A 783 -17.90 31.74 -5.12
N THR A 784 -17.04 31.09 -5.88
CA THR A 784 -15.57 31.09 -5.71
C THR A 784 -14.95 31.13 -7.11
N GLY A 785 -13.70 30.71 -7.29
CA GLY A 785 -13.08 30.72 -8.60
C GLY A 785 -11.58 30.47 -8.57
N ASP A 786 -10.93 30.90 -9.64
CA ASP A 786 -9.48 30.97 -9.75
C ASP A 786 -9.12 32.23 -10.56
N GLN A 787 -8.28 33.09 -9.98
CA GLN A 787 -7.88 34.38 -10.56
C GLN A 787 -9.06 35.17 -11.17
N CYS A 788 -10.13 35.36 -10.40
CA CYS A 788 -11.29 36.15 -10.83
C CYS A 788 -11.82 37.08 -9.73
N ALA A 789 -12.45 38.17 -10.16
CA ALA A 789 -13.22 39.07 -9.32
C ALA A 789 -14.71 38.86 -9.57
N LEU A 790 -15.47 38.74 -8.49
CA LEU A 790 -16.91 38.56 -8.48
C LEU A 790 -17.54 39.76 -7.78
N THR A 791 -18.28 40.56 -8.54
CA THR A 791 -18.83 41.83 -8.07
C THR A 791 -20.34 41.91 -8.26
N ASN A 792 -21.00 42.82 -7.54
CA ASN A 792 -22.43 43.10 -7.66
C ASN A 792 -23.28 41.81 -7.54
N ILE A 793 -22.94 40.96 -6.57
CA ILE A 793 -23.61 39.68 -6.36
C ILE A 793 -24.99 39.93 -5.76
N ARG A 794 -26.04 39.54 -6.49
CA ARG A 794 -27.45 39.72 -6.11
C ARG A 794 -28.17 38.39 -6.05
N ILE A 795 -29.12 38.32 -5.14
CA ILE A 795 -29.90 37.13 -4.81
C ILE A 795 -31.38 37.46 -5.03
N LYS A 796 -32.02 36.68 -5.89
CA LYS A 796 -33.47 36.73 -6.08
C LYS A 796 -34.06 35.37 -5.69
N ARG A 797 -35.07 35.41 -4.82
CA ARG A 797 -35.79 34.23 -4.33
C ARG A 797 -37.22 34.21 -4.84
#